data_AF-A0A4U7KSI7-F1
#
_entry.id   AF-A0A4U7KSI7-F1
#
_cell.length_a   1.000
_cell.length_b   1.000
_cell.length_c   1.000
_cell.angle_alpha   90.00
_cell.angle_beta   90.00
_cell.angle_gamma   90.00
#
_symmetry.space_group_name_H-M   'P 1'
#
loop_
_entity.id
_entity.type
_entity.pdbx_description
1 polymer ?
#
loop_
_entity_poly.entity_id
_entity_poly.type
_entity_poly.pdbx_seq_one_letter_code
_entity_poly.pdbx_strand_id
1 'polypeptide(L)'
;MTSGIIDGAAVGPSSSLLNNIAMSPHDPSLFSLLNSLFEPNFLILVTYLCINLYLASRVIRIATKRYRQLKMTPSKSGQLGLVRVPAEGDTDVLQAHEELFRIGSKSNKYKTDTPVADALIRLATWAFKNEAGHAKRIFGLLAVLSLASTWYYMLTFLRHSYLAYLERCHLTSYPLPPTPPPFNLSRPAQLVPALHLRILRISQWLASLSLFKEAWMEVIKDATSWWWSSEICIITVGAWALFLRHEAERLHIPHVWTVMALGQLVAISFAFNLFSLAVIYRLDALDLLSARCDTIFKAKRRVIRPLEDNSPDSPPEIYPQPEQEHAAESRPFRVSVALPPADENAPPAAWPSTSLPPSPRRSPDPNVRLLDTRLTVQRVPLPPRPTPMDQAAQTMQRWIPEKVGLPLFVFAGLSSVLQHPNSFTKVMVMHVFPLLISMYPAYHKLRSIPSKPTPRRASFTPPTSNLTTKRVLLGMVSRSESHVPIWQDAKVYYLGLGVISIALRLWLTLACFCEVKDSGSVVHQAWRTITLLFPTTFLRHPAQSSISSDHVCVALSASVFVLIESGLWLWKAAVASPSSVLPGSYDPDEEMMRDMDEDACMLHAPLPSSLRLDQADRKVIETQACAIVVLLALSPLLGGSATLSLYLAVRCTWVQQYEQHRGSQDDELLHPPHRPGSQVIDDSEEVHLLENEEGERYMEVRKMHVSELRLRGAAVGGRRPVDSTPPPGAMDDDEEEPMTPPSSARSEGRHAGMATQEDAQETRTGATGRSRLMRGGTAESEMGTASSVEEGSGRRSTPMRHRHPPPRYGELSPLTSQGRRD
;
A
#
# COMPACT_ATOMS: atom_id res chain seq x y z
N MET A 1 -14.01 70.44 53.06
CA MET A 1 -14.62 69.89 54.29
C MET A 1 -14.42 68.39 54.20
N THR A 2 -13.51 67.67 54.87
CA THR A 2 -12.64 67.82 56.07
C THR A 2 -11.57 66.72 55.87
N SER A 3 -10.30 67.00 55.54
CA SER A 3 -9.12 67.27 56.41
C SER A 3 -8.82 66.26 57.54
N GLY A 4 -7.59 65.72 57.53
CA GLY A 4 -6.87 65.10 58.67
C GLY A 4 -5.96 63.93 58.22
N ILE A 5 -4.67 64.09 57.86
CA ILE A 5 -3.45 64.31 58.70
C ILE A 5 -3.13 63.04 59.54
N ILE A 6 -2.19 62.14 59.18
CA ILE A 6 -0.69 62.13 59.17
C ILE A 6 -0.10 61.30 60.36
N ASP A 7 0.95 60.50 60.05
CA ASP A 7 1.97 59.81 60.88
C ASP A 7 1.56 58.62 61.79
N GLY A 8 2.36 57.57 61.99
CA GLY A 8 3.78 57.33 61.68
C GLY A 8 4.23 55.89 62.03
N ALA A 9 5.52 55.66 61.82
CA ALA A 9 6.26 54.39 61.72
C ALA A 9 6.17 53.35 62.87
N ALA A 10 6.32 52.07 62.50
CA ALA A 10 7.08 51.07 63.27
C ALA A 10 7.57 49.93 62.36
N VAL A 11 8.86 49.95 62.02
CA VAL A 11 9.60 48.82 61.44
C VAL A 11 10.08 47.95 62.59
N GLY A 12 9.66 46.68 62.62
CA GLY A 12 10.18 45.67 63.54
C GLY A 12 10.64 44.44 62.74
N PRO A 13 11.86 43.90 62.98
CA PRO A 13 12.33 42.70 62.30
C PRO A 13 11.92 41.46 63.11
N SER A 14 10.89 40.73 62.66
CA SER A 14 10.56 39.42 63.22
C SER A 14 10.98 38.31 62.26
N SER A 15 12.21 37.85 62.50
CA SER A 15 12.60 36.44 62.54
C SER A 15 11.80 35.47 61.67
N SER A 16 12.44 35.09 60.58
CA SER A 16 12.30 33.82 59.87
C SER A 16 12.09 32.63 60.81
N LEU A 17 10.84 32.17 60.94
CA LEU A 17 10.53 30.77 61.25
C LEU A 17 10.12 30.12 59.93
N LEU A 18 11.11 29.48 59.30
CA LEU A 18 10.90 28.42 58.32
C LEU A 18 10.18 27.27 59.05
N ASN A 19 8.86 27.41 59.21
CA ASN A 19 8.00 26.27 59.44
C ASN A 19 8.10 25.42 58.17
N ASN A 20 8.95 24.40 58.23
CA ASN A 20 8.85 23.24 57.35
C ASN A 20 7.46 22.65 57.56
N ILE A 21 6.50 23.12 56.76
CA ILE A 21 5.19 22.49 56.59
C ILE A 21 5.49 21.15 55.90
N ALA A 22 5.88 20.16 56.69
CA ALA A 22 5.79 18.78 56.30
C ALA A 22 4.30 18.53 56.07
N MET A 23 3.88 18.51 54.80
CA MET A 23 2.53 18.11 54.42
C MET A 23 2.28 16.75 55.05
N SER A 24 1.35 16.72 56.01
CA SER A 24 0.93 15.47 56.64
C SER A 24 0.35 14.57 55.54
N PRO A 25 0.76 13.30 55.42
CA PRO A 25 0.23 12.38 54.43
C PRO A 25 -1.28 12.09 54.58
N HIS A 26 -1.92 12.64 55.61
CA HIS A 26 -3.36 12.57 55.87
C HIS A 26 -4.14 13.83 55.50
N ASP A 27 -3.53 14.76 54.75
CA ASP A 27 -4.22 15.97 54.32
C ASP A 27 -5.41 15.61 53.40
N PRO A 28 -6.67 15.82 53.83
CA PRO A 28 -7.87 15.36 53.11
C PRO A 28 -7.99 16.01 51.74
N SER A 29 -7.33 17.16 51.54
CA SER A 29 -7.25 17.86 50.26
C SER A 29 -6.51 17.03 49.20
N LEU A 30 -5.39 16.39 49.55
CA LEU A 30 -4.57 15.60 48.62
C LEU A 30 -5.27 14.29 48.24
N PHE A 31 -5.92 13.64 49.22
CA PHE A 31 -6.79 12.48 48.98
C PHE A 31 -7.99 12.83 48.09
N SER A 32 -8.60 14.00 48.29
CA SER A 32 -9.68 14.53 47.46
C SER A 32 -9.21 14.81 46.03
N LEU A 33 -8.01 15.35 45.85
CA LEU A 33 -7.40 15.56 44.53
C LEU A 33 -7.07 14.24 43.82
N LEU A 34 -6.48 13.27 44.52
CA LEU A 34 -6.28 11.92 44.00
C LEU A 34 -7.62 11.30 43.60
N ASN A 35 -8.65 11.37 44.45
CA ASN A 35 -9.98 10.86 44.13
C ASN A 35 -10.61 11.55 42.91
N SER A 36 -10.30 12.83 42.65
CA SER A 36 -10.75 13.50 41.42
C SER A 36 -9.94 13.08 40.19
N LEU A 37 -8.63 12.84 40.31
CA LEU A 37 -7.86 12.24 39.22
C LEU A 37 -8.36 10.80 38.90
N PHE A 38 -8.92 10.11 39.89
CA PHE A 38 -9.57 8.80 39.76
C PHE A 38 -11.07 8.87 39.43
N GLU A 39 -11.62 10.05 39.16
CA GLU A 39 -13.00 10.13 38.72
C GLU A 39 -13.14 9.46 37.35
N PRO A 40 -14.12 8.54 37.18
CA PRO A 40 -14.13 7.60 36.08
C PRO A 40 -14.03 8.29 34.71
N ASN A 41 -14.57 9.49 34.55
CA ASN A 41 -14.62 10.16 33.25
C ASN A 41 -13.34 10.91 32.85
N PHE A 42 -12.64 11.56 33.79
CA PHE A 42 -11.33 12.14 33.49
C PHE A 42 -10.30 11.02 33.26
N LEU A 43 -10.38 9.97 34.09
CA LEU A 43 -9.63 8.74 33.87
C LEU A 43 -9.97 8.13 32.51
N ILE A 44 -11.23 8.12 32.06
CA ILE A 44 -11.61 7.67 30.71
C ILE A 44 -10.95 8.53 29.64
N LEU A 45 -10.92 9.87 29.75
CA LEU A 45 -10.30 10.74 28.74
C LEU A 45 -8.77 10.55 28.66
N VAL A 46 -8.10 10.48 29.82
CA VAL A 46 -6.65 10.21 29.89
C VAL A 46 -6.36 8.80 29.38
N THR A 47 -7.15 7.80 29.82
CA THR A 47 -7.04 6.42 29.35
C THR A 47 -7.29 6.33 27.85
N TYR A 48 -8.24 7.08 27.31
CA TYR A 48 -8.52 7.16 25.88
C TYR A 48 -7.34 7.74 25.10
N LEU A 49 -6.76 8.86 25.57
CA LEU A 49 -5.54 9.42 25.00
C LEU A 49 -4.38 8.42 25.09
N CYS A 50 -4.19 7.75 26.22
CA CYS A 50 -3.16 6.74 26.42
C CYS A 50 -3.36 5.53 25.51
N ILE A 51 -4.60 5.04 25.34
CA ILE A 51 -4.95 3.96 24.39
C ILE A 51 -4.64 4.41 22.96
N ASN A 52 -4.99 5.64 22.59
CA ASN A 52 -4.71 6.18 21.26
C ASN A 52 -3.21 6.32 21.00
N LEU A 53 -2.44 6.84 21.98
CA LEU A 53 -0.99 6.91 21.90
C LEU A 53 -0.35 5.52 21.88
N TYR A 54 -0.91 4.56 22.62
CA TYR A 54 -0.47 3.16 22.59
C TYR A 54 -0.74 2.51 21.24
N LEU A 55 -1.94 2.69 20.67
CA LEU A 55 -2.29 2.19 19.33
C LEU A 55 -1.42 2.84 18.26
N ALA A 56 -1.23 4.16 18.31
CA ALA A 56 -0.34 4.87 17.40
C ALA A 56 1.11 4.38 17.53
N SER A 57 1.62 4.28 18.76
CA SER A 57 2.95 3.72 19.03
C SER A 57 3.08 2.28 18.55
N ARG A 58 2.03 1.46 18.69
CA ARG A 58 1.99 0.09 18.18
C ARG A 58 1.99 0.05 16.66
N VAL A 59 1.20 0.88 15.98
CA VAL A 59 1.20 0.99 14.51
C VAL A 59 2.56 1.47 14.00
N ILE A 60 3.12 2.51 14.63
CA ILE A 60 4.47 3.01 14.31
C ILE A 60 5.51 1.92 14.56
N ARG A 61 5.41 1.18 15.67
CA ARG A 61 6.32 0.07 15.99
C ARG A 61 6.16 -1.07 14.97
N ILE A 62 4.95 -1.47 14.60
CA ILE A 62 4.72 -2.47 13.54
C ILE A 62 5.33 -2.00 12.22
N ALA A 63 5.24 -0.70 11.92
CA ALA A 63 5.84 -0.10 10.73
C ALA A 63 7.38 -0.04 10.78
N THR A 64 7.97 0.28 11.94
CA THR A 64 9.40 0.65 12.07
C THR A 64 10.31 -0.43 12.67
N LYS A 65 9.78 -1.34 13.50
CA LYS A 65 10.60 -2.25 14.33
C LYS A 65 11.41 -3.25 13.50
N ARG A 66 10.96 -3.59 12.30
CA ARG A 66 11.58 -4.62 11.41
C ARG A 66 13.00 -4.34 10.92
N TYR A 67 13.56 -3.14 11.13
CA TYR A 67 14.82 -2.76 10.47
C TYR A 67 16.05 -2.75 11.36
N ARG A 68 15.90 -2.76 12.68
CA ARG A 68 17.06 -2.63 13.57
C ARG A 68 17.82 -3.95 13.75
N GLN A 69 17.20 -5.10 13.44
CA GLN A 69 17.73 -6.43 13.78
C GLN A 69 18.08 -7.33 12.58
N LEU A 70 17.73 -6.97 11.33
CA LEU A 70 18.28 -7.58 10.11
C LEU A 70 19.72 -7.10 9.80
N LYS A 71 20.47 -6.73 10.84
CA LYS A 71 21.94 -6.68 10.79
C LYS A 71 22.40 -8.14 10.86
N MET A 72 22.26 -8.85 9.75
CA MET A 72 23.03 -10.08 9.55
C MET A 72 24.49 -9.66 9.44
N THR A 73 25.14 -9.45 10.59
CA THR A 73 26.56 -9.75 10.66
C THR A 73 26.66 -11.23 10.28
N PRO A 74 27.33 -11.60 9.20
CA PRO A 74 27.53 -13.00 8.87
C PRO A 74 28.16 -13.64 10.11
N SER A 75 27.42 -14.52 10.77
CA SER A 75 27.91 -15.27 11.91
C SER A 75 28.92 -16.26 11.36
N LYS A 76 30.18 -15.84 11.26
CA LYS A 76 31.35 -16.72 11.15
C LYS A 76 31.20 -17.84 10.12
N SER A 77 30.76 -17.55 8.89
CA SER A 77 31.15 -18.43 7.77
C SER A 77 32.65 -18.24 7.59
N GLY A 78 33.38 -19.35 7.60
CA GLY A 78 34.84 -19.42 7.81
C GLY A 78 35.67 -18.36 7.09
N GLN A 79 36.70 -17.89 7.80
CA GLN A 79 37.82 -17.14 7.25
C GLN A 79 38.43 -17.88 6.05
N LEU A 80 38.00 -17.56 4.84
CA LEU A 80 38.92 -17.47 3.71
C LEU A 80 39.53 -16.08 3.81
N GLY A 81 40.84 -16.04 4.05
CA GLY A 81 41.60 -14.84 4.38
C GLY A 81 41.64 -13.82 3.23
N LEU A 82 40.59 -13.00 3.11
CA LEU A 82 40.70 -11.73 2.41
C LEU A 82 41.39 -10.73 3.33
N VAL A 83 42.63 -10.41 2.94
CA VAL A 83 43.46 -9.35 3.50
C VAL A 83 42.66 -8.06 3.60
N ARG A 84 42.49 -7.53 4.81
CA ARG A 84 41.96 -6.18 5.03
C ARG A 84 43.00 -5.19 4.52
N VAL A 85 42.78 -4.65 3.32
CA VAL A 85 43.49 -3.46 2.86
C VAL A 85 42.96 -2.25 3.65
N PRO A 86 43.82 -1.42 4.26
CA PRO A 86 43.39 -0.25 5.01
C PRO A 86 42.75 0.78 4.05
N ALA A 87 41.47 1.05 4.23
CA ALA A 87 40.70 2.05 3.49
C ALA A 87 40.97 3.47 4.03
N GLU A 88 42.24 3.88 4.03
CA GLU A 88 42.69 5.20 4.49
C GLU A 88 43.34 6.03 3.36
N GLY A 89 43.13 5.62 2.11
CA GLY A 89 43.63 6.30 0.91
C GLY A 89 42.54 7.02 0.12
N ASP A 90 42.66 8.34 0.05
CA ASP A 90 42.23 9.22 -1.05
C ASP A 90 40.76 9.19 -1.50
N THR A 91 39.89 9.82 -0.71
CA THR A 91 38.65 10.40 -1.26
C THR A 91 38.90 11.49 -2.30
N ASP A 92 40.07 12.14 -2.26
CA ASP A 92 40.44 13.22 -3.18
C ASP A 92 40.77 12.71 -4.59
N VAL A 93 41.32 11.49 -4.74
CA VAL A 93 41.61 10.89 -6.05
C VAL A 93 40.33 10.44 -6.75
N LEU A 94 39.36 9.91 -6.01
CA LEU A 94 38.04 9.55 -6.54
C LEU A 94 37.23 10.78 -6.99
N GLN A 95 37.38 11.91 -6.27
CA GLN A 95 36.73 13.16 -6.64
C GLN A 95 37.41 13.83 -7.84
N ALA A 96 38.75 13.77 -7.92
CA ALA A 96 39.51 14.24 -9.09
C ALA A 96 39.22 13.41 -10.35
N HIS A 97 39.02 12.09 -10.20
CA HIS A 97 38.61 11.21 -11.29
C HIS A 97 37.16 11.50 -11.75
N GLU A 98 36.24 11.84 -10.84
CA GLU A 98 34.87 12.23 -11.23
C GLU A 98 34.83 13.61 -11.94
N GLU A 99 35.78 14.51 -11.66
CA GLU A 99 35.93 15.79 -12.39
C GLU A 99 36.63 15.63 -13.75
N LEU A 100 37.63 14.74 -13.88
CA LEU A 100 38.35 14.52 -15.14
C LEU A 100 37.46 13.91 -16.25
N PHE A 101 36.46 13.10 -15.88
CA PHE A 101 35.47 12.54 -16.81
C PHE A 101 34.19 13.37 -16.94
N ARG A 102 34.13 14.54 -16.27
CA ARG A 102 33.03 15.51 -16.43
C ARG A 102 33.26 16.44 -17.62
N ILE A 103 33.96 15.96 -18.66
CA ILE A 103 34.15 16.68 -19.92
C ILE A 103 32.81 16.76 -20.63
N GLY A 104 32.15 17.92 -20.50
CA GLY A 104 31.53 18.62 -21.62
C GLY A 104 30.47 17.91 -22.47
N SER A 105 29.87 16.80 -22.02
CA SER A 105 28.70 16.24 -22.69
C SER A 105 27.55 17.24 -22.55
N LYS A 106 27.41 18.11 -23.55
CA LYS A 106 26.17 18.86 -23.79
C LYS A 106 25.11 17.79 -23.99
N SER A 107 24.45 17.40 -22.89
CA SER A 107 23.31 16.51 -22.91
C SER A 107 22.31 17.13 -23.88
N ASN A 108 22.29 16.61 -25.10
CA ASN A 108 21.24 16.93 -26.05
C ASN A 108 19.95 16.68 -25.30
N LYS A 109 19.11 17.70 -25.18
CA LYS A 109 17.80 17.58 -24.55
C LYS A 109 16.95 16.73 -25.51
N TYR A 110 17.14 15.43 -25.48
CA TYR A 110 16.28 14.49 -26.18
C TYR A 110 14.86 14.76 -25.67
N LYS A 111 13.98 15.15 -26.60
CA LYS A 111 12.56 15.31 -26.32
C LYS A 111 12.03 13.91 -26.06
N THR A 112 11.69 13.62 -24.80
CA THR A 112 11.17 12.31 -24.38
C THR A 112 9.74 12.18 -24.89
N ASP A 113 9.43 11.08 -25.56
CA ASP A 113 8.08 10.78 -26.06
C ASP A 113 7.07 10.48 -24.93
N THR A 114 7.56 10.30 -23.69
CA THR A 114 6.79 9.95 -22.50
C THR A 114 6.95 10.98 -21.37
N PRO A 115 6.63 12.27 -21.60
CA PRO A 115 6.92 13.34 -20.64
C PRO A 115 6.17 13.20 -19.32
N VAL A 116 4.92 12.70 -19.33
CA VAL A 116 4.11 12.58 -18.12
C VAL A 116 4.57 11.38 -17.30
N ALA A 117 4.82 10.24 -17.94
CA ALA A 117 5.37 9.06 -17.25
C ALA A 117 6.75 9.37 -16.63
N ASP A 118 7.63 10.04 -17.38
CA ASP A 118 8.94 10.46 -16.88
C ASP A 118 8.82 11.40 -15.67
N ALA A 119 7.86 12.34 -15.68
CA ALA A 119 7.63 13.24 -14.57
C ALA A 119 7.18 12.48 -13.30
N LEU A 120 6.24 11.53 -13.44
CA LEU A 120 5.77 10.70 -12.32
C LEU A 120 6.88 9.79 -11.79
N ILE A 121 7.64 9.13 -12.69
CA ILE A 121 8.76 8.27 -12.31
C ILE A 121 9.86 9.09 -11.61
N ARG A 122 10.16 10.30 -12.08
CA ARG A 122 11.13 11.21 -11.43
C ARG A 122 10.66 11.62 -10.05
N LEU A 123 9.37 11.95 -9.90
CA LEU A 123 8.79 12.31 -8.61
C LEU A 123 8.84 11.13 -7.63
N ALA A 124 8.48 9.93 -8.07
CA ALA A 124 8.60 8.72 -7.26
C ALA A 124 10.07 8.44 -6.91
N THR A 125 11.00 8.53 -7.87
CA THR A 125 12.43 8.35 -7.61
C THR A 125 12.96 9.35 -6.60
N TRP A 126 12.50 10.61 -6.66
CA TRP A 126 12.82 11.62 -5.65
C TRP A 126 12.23 11.26 -4.29
N ALA A 127 10.96 10.87 -4.24
CA ALA A 127 10.28 10.47 -3.00
C ALA A 127 10.95 9.26 -2.33
N PHE A 128 11.42 8.30 -3.15
CA PHE A 128 12.12 7.08 -2.72
C PHE A 128 13.63 7.24 -2.54
N LYS A 129 14.20 8.43 -2.81
CA LYS A 129 15.63 8.71 -2.61
C LYS A 129 16.01 8.59 -1.12
N ASN A 130 17.25 8.16 -0.86
CA ASN A 130 17.80 7.99 0.48
C ASN A 130 16.91 7.08 1.36
N GLU A 131 16.71 5.82 0.95
CA GLU A 131 15.86 4.85 1.67
C GLU A 131 14.44 5.39 1.88
N ALA A 132 13.82 5.92 0.83
CA ALA A 132 12.51 6.56 0.89
C ALA A 132 12.36 7.67 1.95
N GLY A 133 13.46 8.35 2.31
CA GLY A 133 13.46 9.36 3.36
C GLY A 133 12.50 10.53 3.09
N HIS A 134 12.33 10.94 1.84
CA HIS A 134 11.39 12.01 1.48
C HIS A 134 9.93 11.57 1.64
N ALA A 135 9.55 10.41 1.10
CA ALA A 135 8.21 9.86 1.27
C ALA A 135 7.88 9.66 2.76
N LYS A 136 8.80 9.08 3.54
CA LYS A 136 8.67 8.90 5.00
C LYS A 136 8.41 10.22 5.72
N ARG A 137 9.15 11.28 5.37
CA ARG A 137 8.96 12.64 5.93
C ARG A 137 7.62 13.25 5.53
N ILE A 138 7.21 13.12 4.27
CA ILE A 138 5.93 13.66 3.78
C ILE A 138 4.76 13.04 4.56
N PHE A 139 4.67 11.71 4.61
CA PHE A 139 3.58 11.05 5.35
C PHE A 139 3.68 11.23 6.86
N GLY A 140 4.89 11.33 7.42
CA GLY A 140 5.09 11.70 8.82
C GLY A 140 4.57 13.10 9.14
N LEU A 141 4.87 14.09 8.28
CA LEU A 141 4.36 15.45 8.42
C LEU A 141 2.85 15.51 8.24
N LEU A 142 2.30 14.84 7.22
CA LEU A 142 0.85 14.75 7.01
C LEU A 142 0.15 14.11 8.21
N ALA A 143 0.72 13.05 8.80
CA ALA A 143 0.19 12.44 10.02
C ALA A 143 0.17 13.45 11.20
N VAL A 144 1.27 14.17 11.43
CA VAL A 144 1.34 15.18 12.51
C VAL A 144 0.35 16.33 12.27
N LEU A 145 0.23 16.81 11.04
CA LEU A 145 -0.71 17.88 10.67
C LEU A 145 -2.16 17.42 10.82
N SER A 146 -2.49 16.20 10.38
CA SER A 146 -3.79 15.56 10.59
C SER A 146 -4.13 15.47 12.07
N LEU A 147 -3.20 14.96 12.89
CA LEU A 147 -3.40 14.84 14.33
C LEU A 147 -3.61 16.21 14.99
N ALA A 148 -2.77 17.20 14.67
CA ALA A 148 -2.87 18.55 15.20
C ALA A 148 -4.20 19.22 14.84
N SER A 149 -4.64 19.08 13.57
CA SER A 149 -5.91 19.64 13.12
C SER A 149 -7.10 19.01 13.84
N THR A 150 -7.16 17.67 13.90
CA THR A 150 -8.28 16.97 14.57
C THR A 150 -8.32 17.31 16.06
N TRP A 151 -7.18 17.31 16.74
CA TRP A 151 -7.15 17.64 18.17
C TRP A 151 -7.49 19.10 18.45
N TYR A 152 -7.10 20.03 17.57
CA TYR A 152 -7.52 21.43 17.69
C TYR A 152 -9.04 21.56 17.69
N TYR A 153 -9.73 20.93 16.73
CA TYR A 153 -11.19 20.97 16.68
C TYR A 153 -11.85 20.15 17.79
N MET A 154 -11.25 19.02 18.19
CA MET A 154 -11.74 18.22 19.32
C MET A 154 -11.68 19.02 20.63
N LEU A 155 -10.58 19.72 20.92
CA LEU A 155 -10.46 20.58 22.09
C LEU A 155 -11.44 21.76 22.03
N THR A 156 -11.63 22.34 20.84
CA THR A 156 -12.62 23.41 20.63
C THR A 156 -14.05 22.90 20.85
N PHE A 157 -14.35 21.68 20.39
CA PHE A 157 -15.63 20.99 20.64
C PHE A 157 -15.84 20.69 22.12
N LEU A 158 -14.83 20.15 22.81
CA LEU A 158 -14.87 19.89 24.25
C LEU A 158 -15.17 21.18 25.02
N ARG A 159 -14.51 22.29 24.67
CA ARG A 159 -14.82 23.61 25.25
C ARG A 159 -16.25 24.04 24.97
N HIS A 160 -16.71 23.90 23.72
CA HIS A 160 -18.07 24.28 23.33
C HIS A 160 -19.13 23.46 24.08
N SER A 161 -18.98 22.13 24.13
CA SER A 161 -19.88 21.22 24.85
C SER A 161 -19.86 21.49 26.36
N TYR A 162 -18.71 21.82 26.95
CA TYR A 162 -18.62 22.21 28.36
C TYR A 162 -19.39 23.51 28.67
N LEU A 163 -19.26 24.54 27.81
CA LEU A 163 -20.01 25.79 27.98
C LEU A 163 -21.52 25.57 27.83
N ALA A 164 -21.93 24.78 26.84
CA ALA A 164 -23.34 24.40 26.66
C ALA A 164 -23.89 23.61 27.85
N TYR A 165 -23.07 22.74 28.45
CA TYR A 165 -23.42 22.04 29.69
C TYR A 165 -23.64 23.02 30.85
N LEU A 166 -22.74 23.97 31.07
CA LEU A 166 -22.90 24.98 32.12
C LEU A 166 -24.17 25.81 31.93
N GLU A 167 -24.47 26.21 30.70
CA GLU A 167 -25.71 26.93 30.37
C GLU A 167 -26.95 26.09 30.68
N ARG A 168 -26.96 24.79 30.29
CA ARG A 168 -28.06 23.88 30.64
C ARG A 168 -28.22 23.74 32.16
N CYS A 169 -27.12 23.63 32.90
CA CYS A 169 -27.19 23.55 34.35
C CYS A 169 -27.76 24.83 34.98
N HIS A 170 -27.39 26.00 34.47
CA HIS A 170 -27.97 27.27 34.90
C HIS A 170 -29.48 27.35 34.60
N LEU A 171 -29.92 26.90 33.43
CA LEU A 171 -31.32 26.93 33.03
C LEU A 171 -32.19 25.90 33.78
N THR A 172 -31.62 24.75 34.13
CA THR A 172 -32.35 23.65 34.80
C THR A 172 -32.22 23.68 36.31
N SER A 173 -31.51 24.66 36.87
CA SER A 173 -31.13 24.72 38.29
C SER A 173 -30.44 23.43 38.77
N TYR A 174 -29.74 22.75 37.86
CA TYR A 174 -29.02 21.53 38.19
C TYR A 174 -27.86 21.87 39.13
N PRO A 175 -27.69 21.16 40.25
CA PRO A 175 -26.69 21.51 41.25
C PRO A 175 -25.28 21.35 40.67
N LEU A 176 -24.65 22.49 40.40
CA LEU A 176 -23.25 22.57 40.03
C LEU A 176 -22.38 22.62 41.30
N PRO A 177 -21.21 21.95 41.31
CA PRO A 177 -20.20 22.15 42.34
C PRO A 177 -19.84 23.64 42.43
N PRO A 178 -19.45 24.15 43.60
CA PRO A 178 -19.11 25.57 43.76
C PRO A 178 -18.01 26.00 42.79
N THR A 179 -18.00 27.29 42.46
CA THR A 179 -17.03 27.84 41.50
C THR A 179 -15.62 27.67 42.02
N PRO A 180 -14.73 26.99 41.26
CA PRO A 180 -13.39 26.70 41.73
C PRO A 180 -12.65 28.03 41.93
N PRO A 181 -11.86 28.17 43.02
CA PRO A 181 -11.05 29.35 43.22
C PRO A 181 -10.06 29.55 42.05
N PRO A 182 -9.61 30.81 41.80
CA PRO A 182 -8.65 31.10 40.75
C PRO A 182 -7.36 30.32 40.96
N PHE A 183 -6.72 29.88 39.87
CA PHE A 183 -5.47 29.15 39.95
C PHE A 183 -4.35 30.12 40.34
N ASN A 184 -3.91 30.11 41.60
CA ASN A 184 -2.84 30.97 42.10
C ASN A 184 -1.70 30.11 42.65
N LEU A 185 -0.59 30.04 41.91
CA LEU A 185 0.62 29.30 42.30
C LEU A 185 1.22 29.84 43.61
N SER A 186 0.96 31.09 43.96
CA SER A 186 1.41 31.72 45.21
C SER A 186 0.67 31.20 46.44
N ARG A 187 -0.43 30.45 46.26
CA ARG A 187 -1.26 29.89 47.34
C ARG A 187 -1.45 28.38 47.13
N PRO A 188 -0.41 27.56 47.36
CA PRO A 188 -0.45 26.12 47.09
C PRO A 188 -1.59 25.41 47.85
N ALA A 189 -1.95 25.89 49.04
CA ALA A 189 -3.10 25.38 49.81
C ALA A 189 -4.45 25.50 49.07
N GLN A 190 -4.59 26.44 48.15
CA GLN A 190 -5.81 26.63 47.34
C GLN A 190 -5.76 25.84 46.02
N LEU A 191 -4.58 25.41 45.59
CA LEU A 191 -4.37 24.72 44.32
C LEU A 191 -5.07 23.37 44.32
N VAL A 192 -4.97 22.64 45.43
CA VAL A 192 -5.54 21.30 45.60
C VAL A 192 -7.09 21.34 45.55
N PRO A 193 -7.79 22.16 46.36
CA PRO A 193 -9.24 22.35 46.22
C PRO A 193 -9.67 22.90 44.86
N ALA A 194 -8.91 23.84 44.26
CA ALA A 194 -9.21 24.38 42.94
C ALA A 194 -9.19 23.29 41.86
N LEU A 195 -8.20 22.40 41.90
CA LEU A 195 -8.04 21.31 40.96
C LEU A 195 -9.12 20.24 41.18
N HIS A 196 -9.39 19.86 42.43
CA HIS A 196 -10.46 18.93 42.79
C HIS A 196 -11.83 19.39 42.27
N LEU A 197 -12.23 20.64 42.56
CA LEU A 197 -13.51 21.20 42.10
C LEU A 197 -13.62 21.31 40.58
N ARG A 198 -12.50 21.58 39.88
CA ARG A 198 -12.49 21.59 38.40
C ARG A 198 -12.67 20.20 37.84
N ILE A 199 -11.97 19.20 38.40
CA ILE A 199 -12.11 17.83 37.92
C ILE A 199 -13.52 17.31 38.21
N LEU A 200 -14.08 17.58 39.39
CA LEU A 200 -15.45 17.18 39.74
C LEU A 200 -16.51 17.83 38.81
N ARG A 201 -16.27 19.07 38.37
CA ARG A 201 -17.12 19.68 37.32
C ARG A 201 -16.93 19.02 35.96
N ILE A 202 -15.70 18.69 35.58
CA ILE A 202 -15.37 18.01 34.32
C ILE A 202 -15.96 16.60 34.30
N SER A 203 -15.86 15.86 35.39
CA SER A 203 -16.38 14.51 35.50
C SER A 203 -17.90 14.48 35.42
N GLN A 204 -18.60 15.42 36.06
CA GLN A 204 -20.05 15.53 36.04
C GLN A 204 -20.52 15.91 34.63
N TRP A 205 -19.80 16.83 33.98
CA TRP A 205 -19.99 17.15 32.57
C TRP A 205 -19.85 15.90 31.68
N LEU A 206 -18.74 15.18 31.77
CA LEU A 206 -18.49 13.98 30.99
C LEU A 206 -19.46 12.82 31.34
N ALA A 207 -19.96 12.74 32.58
CA ALA A 207 -20.95 11.74 32.99
C ALA A 207 -22.31 12.04 32.35
N SER A 208 -22.66 13.32 32.29
CA SER A 208 -23.96 13.77 31.77
C SER A 208 -24.05 13.73 30.25
N LEU A 209 -22.91 13.70 29.55
CA LEU A 209 -22.86 13.78 28.09
C LEU A 209 -22.24 12.56 27.44
N SER A 210 -22.96 12.03 26.46
CA SER A 210 -22.35 11.20 25.43
C SER A 210 -21.73 12.12 24.39
N LEU A 211 -20.52 12.64 24.66
CA LEU A 211 -19.81 13.58 23.78
C LEU A 211 -19.79 13.14 22.32
N PHE A 212 -19.53 11.85 22.10
CA PHE A 212 -19.52 11.25 20.76
C PHE A 212 -20.91 11.27 20.10
N LYS A 213 -21.98 11.02 20.88
CA LYS A 213 -23.35 11.14 20.39
C LYS A 213 -23.68 12.58 20.04
N GLU A 214 -23.36 13.54 20.90
CA GLU A 214 -23.61 14.97 20.64
C GLU A 214 -22.89 15.44 19.38
N ALA A 215 -21.60 15.11 19.24
CA ALA A 215 -20.82 15.42 18.04
C ALA A 215 -21.46 14.88 16.76
N TRP A 216 -21.81 13.58 16.75
CA TRP A 216 -22.42 12.96 15.58
C TRP A 216 -23.85 13.43 15.31
N MET A 217 -24.64 13.73 16.34
CA MET A 217 -25.98 14.27 16.16
C MET A 217 -25.95 15.65 15.50
N GLU A 218 -24.93 16.48 15.78
CA GLU A 218 -24.77 17.76 15.07
C GLU A 218 -24.29 17.54 13.62
N VAL A 219 -23.45 16.54 13.37
CA VAL A 219 -22.95 16.20 12.02
C VAL A 219 -24.05 15.70 11.09
N ILE A 220 -25.00 14.93 11.62
CA ILE A 220 -26.10 14.32 10.85
C ILE A 220 -27.38 15.18 10.90
N LYS A 221 -27.30 16.39 11.45
CA LYS A 221 -28.46 17.24 11.69
C LYS A 221 -29.12 17.71 10.40
N ASP A 222 -28.30 18.15 9.45
CA ASP A 222 -28.74 18.75 8.19
C ASP A 222 -28.06 18.03 7.01
N ALA A 223 -28.74 17.94 5.87
CA ALA A 223 -28.19 17.27 4.68
C ALA A 223 -26.94 17.97 4.13
N THR A 224 -26.83 19.30 4.29
CA THR A 224 -25.62 20.08 3.96
C THR A 224 -24.41 19.69 4.81
N SER A 225 -24.62 19.46 6.11
CA SER A 225 -23.57 19.00 7.03
C SER A 225 -23.21 17.54 6.74
N TRP A 226 -24.22 16.72 6.44
CA TRP A 226 -24.03 15.34 6.05
C TRP A 226 -23.24 15.19 4.75
N TRP A 227 -23.43 16.07 3.76
CA TRP A 227 -22.77 15.98 2.45
C TRP A 227 -21.24 15.85 2.51
N TRP A 228 -20.61 16.55 3.45
CA TRP A 228 -19.16 16.44 3.67
C TRP A 228 -18.79 15.19 4.47
N SER A 229 -19.55 14.92 5.52
CA SER A 229 -19.30 13.82 6.44
C SER A 229 -19.59 12.45 5.81
N SER A 230 -20.49 12.37 4.84
CA SER A 230 -20.75 11.15 4.08
C SER A 230 -19.54 10.74 3.26
N GLU A 231 -18.78 11.69 2.69
CA GLU A 231 -17.63 11.36 1.84
C GLU A 231 -16.52 10.66 2.62
N ILE A 232 -16.25 11.10 3.87
CA ILE A 232 -15.30 10.41 4.74
C ILE A 232 -15.80 8.99 5.12
N CYS A 233 -17.11 8.80 5.21
CA CYS A 233 -17.69 7.48 5.48
C CYS A 233 -17.64 6.56 4.25
N ILE A 234 -17.88 7.10 3.05
CA ILE A 234 -17.77 6.37 1.78
C ILE A 234 -16.33 5.88 1.57
N ILE A 235 -15.33 6.77 1.74
CA ILE A 235 -13.93 6.37 1.58
C ILE A 235 -13.51 5.33 2.61
N THR A 236 -13.96 5.44 3.87
CA THR A 236 -13.57 4.49 4.91
C THR A 236 -14.19 3.12 4.73
N VAL A 237 -15.50 3.03 4.47
CA VAL A 237 -16.19 1.76 4.22
C VAL A 237 -15.75 1.13 2.90
N GLY A 238 -15.64 1.93 1.85
CA GLY A 238 -15.39 1.47 0.49
C GLY A 238 -13.90 1.30 0.20
N ALA A 239 -13.28 2.36 -0.30
CA ALA A 239 -11.93 2.30 -0.86
C ALA A 239 -10.88 1.90 0.19
N TRP A 240 -10.90 2.54 1.35
CA TRP A 240 -9.81 2.44 2.33
C TRP A 240 -9.83 1.14 3.13
N ALA A 241 -10.97 0.68 3.65
CA ALA A 241 -11.02 -0.59 4.39
C ALA A 241 -10.59 -1.78 3.51
N LEU A 242 -10.99 -1.79 2.23
CA LEU A 242 -10.53 -2.80 1.28
C LEU A 242 -9.06 -2.63 0.94
N PHE A 243 -8.60 -1.40 0.71
CA PHE A 243 -7.19 -1.13 0.49
C PHE A 243 -6.31 -1.62 1.64
N LEU A 244 -6.67 -1.30 2.88
CA LEU A 244 -6.01 -1.77 4.10
C LEU A 244 -5.90 -3.30 4.10
N ARG A 245 -6.99 -4.00 3.79
CA ARG A 245 -7.04 -5.46 3.72
C ARG A 245 -6.08 -6.00 2.66
N HIS A 246 -6.23 -5.56 1.41
CA HIS A 246 -5.45 -6.09 0.28
C HIS A 246 -3.96 -5.78 0.43
N GLU A 247 -3.60 -4.56 0.85
CA GLU A 247 -2.20 -4.21 1.03
C GLU A 247 -1.56 -4.92 2.21
N ALA A 248 -2.31 -5.11 3.29
CA ALA A 248 -1.77 -5.85 4.41
C ALA A 248 -1.61 -7.34 4.12
N GLU A 249 -2.48 -7.92 3.31
CA GLU A 249 -2.29 -9.28 2.80
C GLU A 249 -1.02 -9.34 1.95
N ARG A 250 -0.88 -8.44 0.98
CA ARG A 250 0.26 -8.38 0.05
C ARG A 250 1.61 -8.09 0.74
N LEU A 251 1.62 -7.19 1.71
CA LEU A 251 2.83 -6.76 2.43
C LEU A 251 3.01 -7.45 3.78
N HIS A 252 2.14 -8.41 4.11
CA HIS A 252 2.10 -9.11 5.39
C HIS A 252 2.19 -8.14 6.59
N ILE A 253 1.28 -7.16 6.63
CA ILE A 253 1.18 -6.17 7.72
C ILE A 253 0.24 -6.69 8.81
N PRO A 254 0.75 -7.23 9.92
CA PRO A 254 -0.11 -7.83 10.94
C PRO A 254 -1.04 -6.79 11.57
N HIS A 255 -2.19 -7.25 12.09
CA HIS A 255 -3.11 -6.44 12.89
C HIS A 255 -3.67 -5.19 12.24
N VAL A 256 -3.98 -5.25 10.94
CA VAL A 256 -4.58 -4.16 10.15
C VAL A 256 -5.78 -3.50 10.81
N TRP A 257 -6.61 -4.30 11.49
CA TRP A 257 -7.79 -3.81 12.22
C TRP A 257 -7.43 -2.70 13.24
N THR A 258 -6.21 -2.70 13.79
CA THR A 258 -5.75 -1.65 14.71
C THR A 258 -5.62 -0.30 14.03
N VAL A 259 -5.27 -0.27 12.74
CA VAL A 259 -5.21 0.96 11.94
C VAL A 259 -6.61 1.49 11.69
N MET A 260 -7.56 0.61 11.36
CA MET A 260 -8.97 1.01 11.20
C MET A 260 -9.55 1.50 12.54
N ALA A 261 -9.31 0.78 13.64
CA ALA A 261 -9.72 1.20 14.98
C ALA A 261 -9.10 2.55 15.36
N LEU A 262 -7.82 2.77 15.07
CA LEU A 262 -7.16 4.06 15.28
C LEU A 262 -7.82 5.19 14.48
N GLY A 263 -8.25 4.90 13.24
CA GLY A 263 -9.00 5.85 12.42
C GLY A 263 -10.34 6.24 13.04
N GLN A 264 -11.04 5.27 13.66
CA GLN A 264 -12.32 5.50 14.33
C GLN A 264 -12.18 6.22 15.68
N LEU A 265 -11.06 6.04 16.37
CA LEU A 265 -10.80 6.65 17.68
C LEU A 265 -10.14 8.04 17.59
N VAL A 266 -9.31 8.30 16.59
CA VAL A 266 -8.57 9.56 16.51
C VAL A 266 -9.04 10.38 15.32
N ALA A 267 -8.55 10.04 14.15
CA ALA A 267 -8.84 10.69 12.89
C ALA A 267 -8.51 9.71 11.77
N ILE A 268 -9.34 9.66 10.74
CA ILE A 268 -9.14 8.76 9.62
C ILE A 268 -7.90 9.19 8.82
N SER A 269 -7.67 10.50 8.65
CA SER A 269 -6.47 11.00 7.95
C SER A 269 -5.18 10.67 8.69
N PHE A 270 -5.19 10.70 10.02
CA PHE A 270 -4.02 10.31 10.81
C PHE A 270 -3.70 8.83 10.62
N ALA A 271 -4.70 7.96 10.75
CA ALA A 271 -4.53 6.52 10.55
C ALA A 271 -4.16 6.17 9.10
N PHE A 272 -4.74 6.87 8.11
CA PHE A 272 -4.39 6.73 6.70
C PHE A 272 -2.91 7.03 6.47
N ASN A 273 -2.41 8.17 6.98
CA ASN A 273 -1.01 8.56 6.82
C ASN A 273 -0.03 7.62 7.52
N LEU A 274 -0.37 7.12 8.73
CA LEU A 274 0.43 6.09 9.39
C LEU A 274 0.45 4.77 8.62
N PHE A 275 -0.68 4.40 8.00
CA PHE A 275 -0.73 3.22 7.14
C PHE A 275 0.12 3.38 5.89
N SER A 276 0.01 4.51 5.19
CA SER A 276 0.87 4.83 4.04
C SER A 276 2.35 4.79 4.42
N LEU A 277 2.70 5.30 5.61
CA LEU A 277 4.04 5.20 6.15
C LEU A 277 4.46 3.73 6.37
N ALA A 278 3.58 2.90 6.94
CA ALA A 278 3.83 1.46 7.11
C ALA A 278 4.04 0.74 5.77
N VAL A 279 3.22 1.06 4.76
CA VAL A 279 3.37 0.56 3.39
C VAL A 279 4.73 0.95 2.82
N ILE A 280 5.15 2.20 2.97
CA ILE A 280 6.46 2.67 2.48
C ILE A 280 7.61 1.96 3.19
N TYR A 281 7.56 1.82 4.51
CA TYR A 281 8.57 1.06 5.25
C TYR A 281 8.61 -0.41 4.82
N ARG A 282 7.48 -1.03 4.47
CA ARG A 282 7.44 -2.42 4.00
C ARG A 282 7.92 -2.57 2.55
N LEU A 283 7.54 -1.66 1.66
CA LEU A 283 8.01 -1.65 0.26
C LEU A 283 9.52 -1.45 0.20
N ASP A 284 10.04 -0.49 0.96
CA ASP A 284 11.49 -0.28 1.11
C ASP A 284 12.17 -1.57 1.61
N ALA A 285 11.51 -2.38 2.45
CA ALA A 285 12.12 -3.58 3.03
C ALA A 285 12.25 -4.67 1.98
N LEU A 286 11.16 -4.90 1.26
CA LEU A 286 11.09 -5.91 0.22
C LEU A 286 11.99 -5.54 -0.95
N ASP A 287 12.00 -4.27 -1.35
CA ASP A 287 12.85 -3.77 -2.43
C ASP A 287 14.33 -3.76 -2.01
N LEU A 288 14.65 -3.46 -0.74
CA LEU A 288 16.02 -3.60 -0.19
C LEU A 288 16.45 -5.07 -0.07
N LEU A 289 15.54 -5.98 0.27
CA LEU A 289 15.84 -7.42 0.31
C LEU A 289 16.08 -7.96 -1.10
N SER A 290 15.26 -7.61 -2.09
CA SER A 290 15.52 -7.99 -3.48
C SER A 290 16.82 -7.38 -3.99
N ALA A 291 17.06 -6.08 -3.73
CA ALA A 291 18.31 -5.41 -4.14
C ALA A 291 19.55 -5.90 -3.38
N ARG A 292 19.40 -6.56 -2.22
CA ARG A 292 20.51 -7.19 -1.48
C ARG A 292 20.76 -8.63 -1.92
N CYS A 293 19.73 -9.36 -2.34
CA CYS A 293 19.94 -10.64 -3.04
C CYS A 293 20.71 -10.43 -4.34
N ASP A 294 20.55 -9.27 -4.98
CA ASP A 294 21.26 -8.93 -6.21
C ASP A 294 22.54 -8.09 -5.98
N THR A 295 22.91 -7.83 -4.72
CA THR A 295 24.09 -7.06 -4.27
C THR A 295 24.31 -5.65 -4.88
N ILE A 296 23.84 -4.64 -4.13
CA ILE A 296 24.40 -3.28 -3.98
C ILE A 296 24.38 -2.39 -5.24
N PHE A 297 23.21 -1.79 -5.52
CA PHE A 297 23.05 -0.84 -6.63
C PHE A 297 22.55 0.54 -6.17
N LYS A 298 23.39 1.58 -6.35
CA LYS A 298 22.98 2.99 -6.20
C LYS A 298 22.55 3.53 -7.57
N ALA A 299 21.26 3.77 -7.76
CA ALA A 299 20.72 4.26 -9.03
C ALA A 299 21.02 5.77 -9.26
N LYS A 300 21.82 6.10 -10.29
CA LYS A 300 21.90 7.46 -10.87
C LYS A 300 20.82 7.55 -11.97
N ARG A 301 19.82 8.41 -11.77
CA ARG A 301 18.80 8.96 -12.71
C ARG A 301 18.22 7.98 -13.75
N ARG A 302 16.97 7.54 -13.57
CA ARG A 302 16.22 6.68 -14.49
C ARG A 302 15.51 7.48 -15.60
N VAL A 303 15.68 7.09 -16.87
CA VAL A 303 15.02 7.70 -18.06
C VAL A 303 14.57 6.60 -19.02
N ILE A 304 13.33 6.65 -19.52
CA ILE A 304 12.90 5.73 -20.58
C ILE A 304 13.42 6.26 -21.92
N ARG A 305 14.19 5.45 -22.65
CA ARG A 305 14.71 5.77 -23.99
C ARG A 305 13.93 4.99 -25.05
N PRO A 306 13.79 5.55 -26.26
CA PRO A 306 13.38 4.77 -27.41
C PRO A 306 14.32 3.58 -27.60
N LEU A 307 13.76 2.39 -27.89
CA LEU A 307 14.51 1.38 -28.61
C LEU A 307 14.80 1.96 -30.00
N GLU A 308 16.08 2.15 -30.34
CA GLU A 308 16.49 2.57 -31.67
C GLU A 308 16.10 1.45 -32.64
N ASP A 309 15.14 1.72 -33.53
CA ASP A 309 14.85 0.83 -34.64
C ASP A 309 16.09 0.82 -35.53
N ASN A 310 16.94 -0.19 -35.32
CA ASN A 310 18.07 -0.47 -36.19
C ASN A 310 17.62 -1.04 -37.55
N SER A 311 16.37 -0.81 -37.98
CA SER A 311 15.98 -1.09 -39.36
C SER A 311 16.64 -0.02 -40.24
N PRO A 312 17.58 -0.40 -41.12
CA PRO A 312 18.12 0.54 -42.10
C PRO A 312 17.03 0.86 -43.12
N ASP A 313 16.17 1.83 -42.81
CA ASP A 313 15.27 2.46 -43.78
C ASP A 313 16.01 3.55 -44.60
N SER A 314 17.34 3.58 -44.53
CA SER A 314 18.13 4.23 -45.56
C SER A 314 18.18 3.27 -46.75
N PRO A 315 17.75 3.67 -47.97
CA PRO A 315 18.05 2.90 -49.17
C PRO A 315 19.56 2.63 -49.20
N PRO A 316 20.02 1.46 -49.66
CA PRO A 316 21.43 1.11 -49.62
C PRO A 316 22.22 2.27 -50.23
N GLU A 317 23.02 2.94 -49.41
CA GLU A 317 23.90 4.00 -49.88
C GLU A 317 24.94 3.28 -50.73
N ILE A 318 24.73 3.32 -52.04
CA ILE A 318 25.64 2.79 -53.06
C ILE A 318 26.91 3.64 -52.97
N TYR A 319 27.81 3.28 -52.07
CA TYR A 319 29.19 3.73 -52.18
C TYR A 319 29.85 2.95 -53.33
N PRO A 320 30.44 3.63 -54.33
CA PRO A 320 31.26 2.97 -55.31
C PRO A 320 32.49 2.38 -54.59
N GLN A 321 32.69 1.07 -54.75
CA GLN A 321 33.95 0.42 -54.39
C GLN A 321 35.11 1.10 -55.14
N PRO A 322 36.16 1.56 -54.47
CA PRO A 322 37.45 1.71 -55.12
C PRO A 322 38.09 0.32 -55.18
N GLU A 323 38.29 -0.14 -56.41
CA GLU A 323 39.24 -1.20 -56.75
C GLU A 323 40.62 -0.84 -56.21
N GLN A 324 41.25 -1.71 -55.42
CA GLN A 324 42.70 -1.88 -55.46
C GLN A 324 43.15 -3.22 -54.87
N GLU A 325 43.40 -4.13 -55.80
CA GLU A 325 44.52 -5.06 -55.93
C GLU A 325 45.14 -5.74 -54.70
N HIS A 326 45.10 -7.07 -54.80
CA HIS A 326 45.92 -8.04 -54.11
C HIS A 326 47.43 -7.77 -54.19
N ALA A 327 48.11 -7.92 -53.05
CA ALA A 327 49.37 -8.66 -52.97
C ALA A 327 49.54 -9.27 -51.58
N ALA A 328 50.01 -10.51 -51.56
CA ALA A 328 50.19 -11.37 -50.40
C ALA A 328 51.35 -10.92 -49.50
N GLU A 329 51.26 -11.20 -48.19
CA GLU A 329 52.21 -12.04 -47.43
C GLU A 329 52.15 -11.82 -45.90
N SER A 330 52.06 -12.93 -45.19
CA SER A 330 52.69 -13.26 -43.90
C SER A 330 52.51 -12.37 -42.63
N ARG A 331 51.86 -13.01 -41.66
CA ARG A 331 52.18 -13.13 -40.22
C ARG A 331 52.19 -11.87 -39.31
N PRO A 332 51.63 -11.99 -38.07
CA PRO A 332 51.68 -10.92 -37.08
C PRO A 332 53.08 -10.77 -36.45
N PHE A 333 53.52 -9.51 -36.39
CA PHE A 333 54.71 -9.05 -35.69
C PHE A 333 54.60 -9.24 -34.18
N ARG A 334 55.69 -9.78 -33.61
CA ARG A 334 56.02 -9.82 -32.19
C ARG A 334 57.01 -8.68 -31.96
N VAL A 335 56.71 -7.78 -31.03
CA VAL A 335 57.65 -6.71 -30.62
C VAL A 335 58.76 -7.35 -29.79
N SER A 336 59.97 -7.36 -30.34
CA SER A 336 61.21 -7.68 -29.63
C SER A 336 61.98 -6.38 -29.38
N VAL A 337 62.21 -6.05 -28.12
CA VAL A 337 63.17 -5.02 -27.71
C VAL A 337 64.56 -5.66 -27.69
N ALA A 338 65.50 -5.07 -28.42
CA ALA A 338 66.91 -5.42 -28.45
C ALA A 338 67.75 -4.23 -27.96
N LEU A 339 68.79 -4.50 -27.17
CA LEU A 339 69.93 -3.63 -26.83
C LEU A 339 71.13 -4.54 -26.44
N PRO A 340 72.40 -4.07 -26.51
CA PRO A 340 73.42 -4.53 -27.47
C PRO A 340 74.51 -5.45 -26.85
N PRO A 341 75.49 -5.94 -27.65
CA PRO A 341 76.42 -7.01 -27.25
C PRO A 341 77.82 -6.53 -26.81
N ALA A 342 78.49 -7.41 -26.05
CA ALA A 342 79.95 -7.62 -25.86
C ALA A 342 80.79 -6.43 -25.30
N ASP A 343 81.84 -6.57 -24.49
CA ASP A 343 82.66 -7.73 -24.12
C ASP A 343 83.52 -7.41 -22.87
N GLU A 344 84.15 -8.46 -22.34
CA GLU A 344 85.46 -8.51 -21.67
C GLU A 344 85.72 -7.97 -20.23
N ASN A 345 86.17 -8.94 -19.41
CA ASN A 345 87.11 -8.86 -18.26
C ASN A 345 86.58 -8.76 -16.82
N ALA A 346 86.40 -9.93 -16.16
CA ALA A 346 87.00 -10.29 -14.84
C ALA A 346 86.44 -11.62 -14.26
N PRO A 347 87.27 -12.50 -13.66
CA PRO A 347 86.82 -13.63 -12.83
C PRO A 347 86.99 -13.32 -11.31
N PRO A 348 86.73 -14.25 -10.38
CA PRO A 348 85.45 -14.83 -10.01
C PRO A 348 85.11 -14.53 -8.52
N ALA A 349 83.84 -14.41 -8.14
CA ALA A 349 83.43 -14.55 -6.74
C ALA A 349 82.00 -15.08 -6.63
N ALA A 350 81.91 -16.25 -6.01
CA ALA A 350 80.72 -17.09 -5.90
C ALA A 350 79.58 -16.42 -5.12
N TRP A 351 78.37 -16.42 -5.72
CA TRP A 351 77.10 -16.33 -5.01
C TRP A 351 76.13 -17.35 -5.62
N PRO A 352 75.38 -18.09 -4.79
CA PRO A 352 74.55 -19.19 -5.28
C PRO A 352 73.30 -18.66 -6.00
N SER A 353 73.13 -19.17 -7.20
CA SER A 353 71.95 -19.12 -8.06
C SER A 353 70.69 -19.65 -7.37
N THR A 354 69.68 -18.79 -7.20
CA THR A 354 68.27 -19.16 -7.09
C THR A 354 67.52 -18.71 -8.34
N SER A 355 67.75 -19.42 -9.44
CA SER A 355 66.87 -19.38 -10.61
C SER A 355 65.70 -20.34 -10.40
N LEU A 356 64.49 -19.80 -10.23
CA LEU A 356 63.25 -20.56 -10.34
C LEU A 356 63.12 -21.11 -11.78
N PRO A 357 62.76 -22.38 -11.98
CA PRO A 357 62.58 -22.95 -13.31
C PRO A 357 61.28 -22.43 -13.94
N PRO A 358 61.21 -22.31 -15.29
CA PRO A 358 59.98 -21.97 -15.98
C PRO A 358 58.94 -23.06 -15.75
N SER A 359 57.80 -22.70 -15.15
CA SER A 359 56.69 -23.62 -14.92
C SER A 359 56.17 -24.17 -16.25
N PRO A 360 56.14 -25.49 -16.46
CA PRO A 360 55.57 -26.07 -17.67
C PRO A 360 54.06 -25.80 -17.67
N ARG A 361 53.56 -25.14 -18.72
CA ARG A 361 52.12 -25.09 -19.02
C ARG A 361 51.66 -26.51 -19.36
N ARG A 362 51.41 -27.34 -18.33
CA ARG A 362 50.67 -28.60 -18.48
C ARG A 362 49.26 -28.23 -18.93
N SER A 363 48.87 -28.74 -20.11
CA SER A 363 47.46 -28.78 -20.49
C SER A 363 46.66 -29.42 -19.35
N PRO A 364 45.50 -28.86 -18.97
CA PRO A 364 44.66 -29.45 -17.94
C PRO A 364 44.34 -30.90 -18.32
N ASP A 365 44.48 -31.79 -17.35
CA ASP A 365 44.25 -33.22 -17.51
C ASP A 365 42.82 -33.44 -18.06
N PRO A 366 42.61 -34.18 -19.17
CA PRO A 366 41.28 -34.34 -19.79
C PRO A 366 40.23 -35.00 -18.89
N ASN A 367 40.63 -35.47 -17.70
CA ASN A 367 39.74 -36.06 -16.69
C ASN A 367 39.24 -35.07 -15.64
N VAL A 368 39.57 -33.77 -15.73
CA VAL A 368 39.07 -32.77 -14.77
C VAL A 368 37.59 -32.47 -15.07
N ARG A 369 36.70 -32.96 -14.21
CA ARG A 369 35.27 -32.62 -14.22
C ARG A 369 35.08 -31.27 -13.53
N LEU A 370 34.55 -30.30 -14.24
CA LEU A 370 34.12 -29.03 -13.66
C LEU A 370 32.69 -29.19 -13.16
N LEU A 371 32.52 -29.14 -11.84
CA LEU A 371 31.23 -29.12 -11.17
C LEU A 371 30.86 -27.66 -10.92
N ASP A 372 29.77 -27.21 -11.53
CA ASP A 372 29.17 -25.93 -11.20
C ASP A 372 28.08 -26.16 -10.15
N THR A 373 28.24 -25.53 -8.99
CA THR A 373 27.35 -25.71 -7.84
C THR A 373 26.66 -24.38 -7.56
N ARG A 374 25.36 -24.32 -7.82
CA ARG A 374 24.56 -23.12 -7.58
C ARG A 374 23.63 -23.35 -6.41
N LEU A 375 23.89 -22.68 -5.29
CA LEU A 375 23.00 -22.65 -4.14
C LEU A 375 22.10 -21.40 -4.25
N THR A 376 20.80 -21.61 -4.41
CA THR A 376 19.81 -20.54 -4.32
C THR A 376 19.07 -20.65 -2.98
N VAL A 377 19.06 -19.56 -2.21
CA VAL A 377 18.38 -19.50 -0.91
C VAL A 377 17.21 -18.54 -1.03
N GLN A 378 16.00 -19.08 -1.05
CA GLN A 378 14.76 -18.30 -1.11
C GLN A 378 14.11 -18.28 0.28
N ARG A 379 13.95 -17.11 0.86
CA ARG A 379 13.22 -16.93 2.13
C ARG A 379 11.83 -16.39 1.86
N VAL A 380 10.82 -17.21 2.15
CA VAL A 380 9.41 -16.85 2.05
C VAL A 380 8.88 -16.54 3.46
N PRO A 381 8.41 -15.31 3.74
CA PRO A 381 7.79 -15.01 5.03
C PRO A 381 6.52 -15.85 5.23
N LEU A 382 6.38 -16.45 6.41
CA LEU A 382 5.18 -17.19 6.78
C LEU A 382 4.20 -16.28 7.52
N PRO A 383 2.89 -16.61 7.48
CA PRO A 383 1.90 -15.81 8.17
C PRO A 383 2.17 -15.75 9.68
N PRO A 384 1.90 -14.60 10.32
CA PRO A 384 2.09 -14.42 11.76
C PRO A 384 1.23 -15.41 12.56
N ARG A 385 1.62 -15.70 13.81
CA ARG A 385 0.81 -16.53 14.70
C ARG A 385 -0.58 -15.88 14.87
N PRO A 386 -1.68 -16.67 14.82
CA PRO A 386 -3.02 -16.12 14.93
C PRO A 386 -3.21 -15.51 16.32
N THR A 387 -3.67 -14.26 16.32
CA THR A 387 -3.95 -13.49 17.53
C THR A 387 -5.40 -13.69 17.95
N PRO A 388 -5.82 -13.34 19.18
CA PRO A 388 -7.23 -13.54 19.60
C PRO A 388 -8.23 -12.87 18.64
N MET A 389 -7.87 -11.72 18.05
CA MET A 389 -8.70 -11.08 17.03
C MET A 389 -8.76 -11.88 15.72
N ASP A 390 -7.67 -12.58 15.35
CA ASP A 390 -7.68 -13.49 14.21
C ASP A 390 -8.54 -14.72 14.49
N GLN A 391 -8.64 -15.17 15.74
CA GLN A 391 -9.57 -16.24 16.15
C GLN A 391 -11.02 -15.78 16.09
N ALA A 392 -11.32 -14.55 16.50
CA ALA A 392 -12.64 -13.95 16.34
C ALA A 392 -13.00 -13.82 14.85
N ALA A 393 -12.06 -13.35 14.03
CA ALA A 393 -12.20 -13.25 12.58
C ALA A 393 -12.45 -14.62 11.92
N GLN A 394 -11.70 -15.65 12.32
CA GLN A 394 -11.91 -17.03 11.89
C GLN A 394 -13.28 -17.56 12.28
N THR A 395 -13.72 -17.25 13.51
CA THR A 395 -15.04 -17.65 13.99
C THR A 395 -16.11 -17.00 13.12
N MET A 396 -16.02 -15.70 12.85
CA MET A 396 -16.92 -14.99 11.96
C MET A 396 -16.92 -15.58 10.53
N GLN A 397 -15.75 -15.97 10.00
CA GLN A 397 -15.63 -16.59 8.68
C GLN A 397 -16.32 -17.96 8.60
N ARG A 398 -16.39 -18.72 9.70
CA ARG A 398 -17.15 -19.99 9.75
C ARG A 398 -18.66 -19.75 9.58
N TRP A 399 -19.17 -18.62 10.07
CA TRP A 399 -20.59 -18.28 10.00
C TRP A 399 -20.99 -17.65 8.67
N ILE A 400 -20.17 -16.73 8.18
CA ILE A 400 -20.44 -15.99 6.95
C ILE A 400 -19.20 -16.18 6.08
N PRO A 401 -19.25 -16.91 4.95
CA PRO A 401 -18.09 -17.08 4.08
C PRO A 401 -17.59 -15.77 3.49
N GLU A 402 -16.28 -15.62 3.30
CA GLU A 402 -15.64 -14.38 2.83
C GLU A 402 -16.24 -13.82 1.54
N LYS A 403 -16.51 -14.72 0.59
CA LYS A 403 -17.07 -14.39 -0.73
C LYS A 403 -18.44 -13.71 -0.63
N VAL A 404 -19.16 -13.95 0.46
CA VAL A 404 -20.49 -13.38 0.73
C VAL A 404 -20.38 -12.23 1.73
N GLY A 405 -19.63 -12.42 2.81
CA GLY A 405 -19.49 -11.47 3.90
C GLY A 405 -18.87 -10.16 3.48
N LEU A 406 -17.77 -10.18 2.70
CA LEU A 406 -17.07 -8.96 2.32
C LEU A 406 -17.94 -8.04 1.43
N PRO A 407 -18.54 -8.51 0.32
CA PRO A 407 -19.45 -7.67 -0.47
C PRO A 407 -20.67 -7.22 0.33
N LEU A 408 -21.20 -8.10 1.19
CA LEU A 408 -22.35 -7.77 2.06
C LEU A 408 -22.02 -6.65 3.02
N PHE A 409 -20.86 -6.69 3.70
CA PHE A 409 -20.46 -5.64 4.65
C PHE A 409 -20.15 -4.32 3.95
N VAL A 410 -19.51 -4.36 2.78
CA VAL A 410 -19.28 -3.15 1.97
C VAL A 410 -20.61 -2.56 1.51
N PHE A 411 -21.52 -3.36 0.96
CA PHE A 411 -22.83 -2.90 0.51
C PHE A 411 -23.69 -2.39 1.68
N ALA A 412 -23.72 -3.10 2.80
CA ALA A 412 -24.47 -2.69 3.99
C ALA A 412 -23.90 -1.39 4.58
N GLY A 413 -22.58 -1.24 4.62
CA GLY A 413 -21.93 0.00 5.04
C GLY A 413 -22.25 1.17 4.11
N LEU A 414 -22.11 1.01 2.79
CA LEU A 414 -22.44 2.05 1.81
C LEU A 414 -23.93 2.40 1.82
N SER A 415 -24.81 1.40 1.95
CA SER A 415 -26.25 1.58 2.10
C SER A 415 -26.60 2.34 3.39
N SER A 416 -25.88 2.08 4.48
CA SER A 416 -26.04 2.82 5.74
C SER A 416 -25.61 4.29 5.60
N VAL A 417 -24.62 4.60 4.76
CA VAL A 417 -24.20 5.99 4.49
C VAL A 417 -25.22 6.71 3.59
N LEU A 418 -25.79 5.98 2.63
CA LEU A 418 -26.83 6.45 1.71
C LEU A 418 -28.11 6.86 2.44
N GLN A 419 -28.54 6.03 3.39
CA GLN A 419 -29.68 6.32 4.23
C GLN A 419 -29.26 7.33 5.29
N HIS A 420 -29.35 8.62 4.96
CA HIS A 420 -29.04 9.74 5.87
C HIS A 420 -29.37 9.37 7.33
N PRO A 421 -28.35 9.16 8.18
CA PRO A 421 -28.57 8.56 9.49
C PRO A 421 -29.38 9.54 10.33
N ASN A 422 -30.59 9.14 10.70
CA ASN A 422 -31.47 9.92 11.56
C ASN A 422 -31.34 9.54 13.04
N SER A 423 -30.42 8.63 13.37
CA SER A 423 -30.17 8.19 14.74
C SER A 423 -28.71 7.82 14.97
N PHE A 424 -28.26 7.99 16.21
CA PHE A 424 -26.92 7.60 16.64
C PHE A 424 -26.64 6.10 16.42
N THR A 425 -27.64 5.22 16.57
CA THR A 425 -27.48 3.78 16.31
C THR A 425 -27.07 3.51 14.87
N LYS A 426 -27.66 4.22 13.89
CA LYS A 426 -27.27 4.09 12.49
C LYS A 426 -25.84 4.57 12.25
N VAL A 427 -25.42 5.64 12.93
CA VAL A 427 -24.02 6.10 12.91
C VAL A 427 -23.09 5.02 13.47
N MET A 428 -23.45 4.34 14.57
CA MET A 428 -22.61 3.27 15.13
C MET A 428 -22.48 2.10 14.17
N VAL A 429 -23.57 1.70 13.53
CA VAL A 429 -23.58 0.65 12.50
C VAL A 429 -22.61 1.00 11.37
N MET A 430 -22.58 2.26 10.93
CA MET A 430 -21.66 2.75 9.92
C MET A 430 -20.18 2.63 10.32
N HIS A 431 -19.83 2.81 11.60
CA HIS A 431 -18.46 2.57 12.09
C HIS A 431 -18.13 1.08 12.26
N VAL A 432 -19.11 0.25 12.57
CA VAL A 432 -18.88 -1.19 12.76
C VAL A 432 -18.46 -1.85 11.44
N PHE A 433 -19.05 -1.47 10.30
CA PHE A 433 -18.75 -2.14 9.02
C PHE A 433 -17.27 -2.02 8.56
N PRO A 434 -16.62 -0.83 8.53
CA PRO A 434 -15.20 -0.73 8.22
C PRO A 434 -14.32 -1.58 9.14
N LEU A 435 -14.67 -1.63 10.44
CA LEU A 435 -13.95 -2.45 11.41
C LEU A 435 -14.11 -3.94 11.05
N LEU A 436 -15.32 -4.40 10.77
CA LEU A 436 -15.60 -5.77 10.35
C LEU A 436 -14.87 -6.12 9.06
N ILE A 437 -14.86 -5.24 8.06
CA ILE A 437 -14.12 -5.42 6.79
C ILE A 437 -12.61 -5.59 7.06
N SER A 438 -12.04 -4.79 7.96
CA SER A 438 -10.62 -4.84 8.32
C SER A 438 -10.25 -6.02 9.23
N MET A 439 -11.19 -6.49 10.05
CA MET A 439 -11.03 -7.66 10.92
C MET A 439 -11.17 -8.96 10.16
N TYR A 440 -12.00 -8.98 9.11
CA TYR A 440 -12.28 -10.15 8.31
C TYR A 440 -10.94 -10.79 7.89
N PRO A 441 -10.72 -12.11 8.05
CA PRO A 441 -9.37 -12.66 8.00
C PRO A 441 -8.75 -12.48 6.60
N ALA A 442 -7.60 -11.81 6.52
CA ALA A 442 -6.82 -11.65 5.27
C ALA A 442 -5.84 -12.80 5.05
N TYR A 443 -5.43 -13.50 6.12
CA TYR A 443 -4.24 -14.37 6.10
C TYR A 443 -4.50 -15.86 5.82
N HIS A 444 -5.75 -16.26 5.56
CA HIS A 444 -6.13 -17.68 5.66
C HIS A 444 -6.13 -18.48 4.37
N LYS A 445 -5.66 -17.89 3.28
CA LYS A 445 -5.27 -18.67 2.11
C LYS A 445 -3.81 -18.38 1.84
N LEU A 446 -2.93 -19.09 2.57
CA LEU A 446 -1.90 -19.83 1.84
C LEU A 446 -2.70 -20.73 0.89
N ARG A 447 -3.12 -20.14 -0.24
CA ARG A 447 -3.76 -20.83 -1.34
C ARG A 447 -2.80 -21.96 -1.58
N SER A 448 -3.18 -23.20 -1.25
CA SER A 448 -2.40 -24.38 -1.58
C SER A 448 -2.07 -24.17 -3.04
N ILE A 449 -0.82 -23.84 -3.34
CA ILE A 449 -0.42 -23.38 -4.68
C ILE A 449 -0.94 -24.49 -5.57
N PRO A 450 -1.99 -24.23 -6.38
CA PRO A 450 -2.60 -25.29 -7.16
C PRO A 450 -1.45 -25.91 -7.92
N SER A 451 -1.26 -27.23 -7.73
CA SER A 451 -0.15 -28.01 -8.27
C SER A 451 0.17 -27.48 -9.66
N LYS A 452 1.37 -26.88 -9.77
CA LYS A 452 1.83 -25.97 -10.83
C LYS A 452 1.10 -26.28 -12.16
N PRO A 453 0.17 -25.44 -12.64
CA PRO A 453 -0.36 -25.63 -13.98
C PRO A 453 0.84 -25.65 -14.92
N THR A 454 0.94 -26.68 -15.76
CA THR A 454 2.05 -26.89 -16.69
C THR A 454 2.37 -25.55 -17.35
N PRO A 455 3.62 -25.07 -17.31
CA PRO A 455 3.97 -23.74 -17.81
C PRO A 455 3.57 -23.66 -19.27
N ARG A 456 2.41 -23.07 -19.53
CA ARG A 456 1.92 -22.83 -20.87
C ARG A 456 2.79 -21.68 -21.34
N ARG A 457 3.86 -22.01 -22.07
CA ARG A 457 4.77 -21.04 -22.70
C ARG A 457 3.90 -19.91 -23.22
N ALA A 458 4.03 -18.72 -22.62
CA ALA A 458 3.20 -17.59 -23.00
C ALA A 458 3.41 -17.43 -24.50
N SER A 459 2.36 -17.72 -25.28
CA SER A 459 2.43 -17.62 -26.73
C SER A 459 2.85 -16.19 -27.01
N PHE A 460 4.05 -16.03 -27.59
CA PHE A 460 4.64 -14.74 -27.92
C PHE A 460 3.55 -13.93 -28.59
N THR A 461 3.03 -12.93 -27.87
CA THR A 461 1.93 -12.13 -28.41
C THR A 461 2.60 -11.26 -29.45
N PRO A 462 2.23 -11.39 -30.74
CA PRO A 462 2.93 -10.66 -31.79
C PRO A 462 2.91 -9.16 -31.48
N PRO A 463 4.01 -8.44 -31.75
CA PRO A 463 4.14 -7.03 -31.42
C PRO A 463 2.95 -6.25 -31.98
N THR A 464 2.18 -5.64 -31.08
CA THR A 464 0.93 -4.96 -31.44
C THR A 464 1.25 -3.55 -31.94
N SER A 465 1.69 -3.46 -33.19
CA SER A 465 2.22 -2.21 -33.78
C SER A 465 1.23 -1.04 -33.89
N ASN A 466 -0.04 -1.15 -33.45
CA ASN A 466 -1.03 -0.08 -33.56
C ASN A 466 -2.06 -0.05 -32.41
N LEU A 467 -1.61 0.04 -31.16
CA LEU A 467 -2.51 0.30 -30.03
C LEU A 467 -3.00 1.76 -30.03
N THR A 468 -4.32 1.95 -30.18
CA THR A 468 -4.96 3.26 -30.03
C THR A 468 -5.16 3.59 -28.54
N THR A 469 -5.08 4.85 -28.15
CA THR A 469 -5.29 5.31 -26.75
C THR A 469 -6.61 4.80 -26.18
N LYS A 470 -7.67 4.75 -27.00
CA LYS A 470 -8.97 4.18 -26.64
C LYS A 470 -8.88 2.70 -26.26
N ARG A 471 -8.10 1.89 -26.98
CA ARG A 471 -7.89 0.47 -26.65
C ARG A 471 -7.10 0.30 -25.35
N VAL A 472 -6.10 1.14 -25.10
CA VAL A 472 -5.34 1.14 -23.84
C VAL A 472 -6.27 1.47 -22.67
N LEU A 473 -7.05 2.55 -22.77
CA LEU A 473 -8.03 2.93 -21.74
C LEU A 473 -9.11 1.85 -21.54
N LEU A 474 -9.59 1.24 -22.62
CA LEU A 474 -10.54 0.13 -22.54
C LEU A 474 -9.90 -1.08 -21.84
N GLY A 475 -8.62 -1.37 -22.09
CA GLY A 475 -7.85 -2.40 -21.38
C GLY A 475 -7.65 -2.07 -19.89
N MET A 476 -7.46 -0.80 -19.55
CA MET A 476 -7.40 -0.35 -18.16
C MET A 476 -8.73 -0.56 -17.42
N VAL A 477 -9.87 -0.53 -18.12
CA VAL A 477 -11.20 -0.76 -17.53
C VAL A 477 -11.65 -2.22 -17.65
N SER A 478 -11.14 -2.96 -18.64
CA SER A 478 -11.53 -4.35 -18.88
C SER A 478 -11.11 -5.27 -17.74
N ARG A 479 -11.75 -6.43 -17.63
CA ARG A 479 -11.43 -7.43 -16.61
C ARG A 479 -9.98 -7.91 -16.75
N SER A 480 -9.34 -8.19 -15.61
CA SER A 480 -7.95 -8.65 -15.59
C SER A 480 -7.85 -10.08 -16.12
N GLU A 481 -8.73 -10.95 -15.65
CA GLU A 481 -8.78 -12.36 -15.99
C GLU A 481 -10.22 -12.73 -16.36
N SER A 482 -10.42 -13.18 -17.61
CA SER A 482 -11.73 -13.60 -18.10
C SER A 482 -12.26 -14.85 -17.39
N HIS A 483 -11.37 -15.69 -16.86
CA HIS A 483 -11.70 -16.97 -16.23
C HIS A 483 -12.06 -16.84 -14.74
N VAL A 484 -11.57 -15.81 -14.05
CA VAL A 484 -11.94 -15.54 -12.66
C VAL A 484 -13.37 -15.01 -12.65
N PRO A 485 -14.25 -15.38 -11.71
CA PRO A 485 -15.58 -14.78 -11.64
C PRO A 485 -15.53 -13.29 -11.24
N ILE A 486 -16.53 -12.50 -11.65
CA ILE A 486 -16.55 -11.04 -11.49
C ILE A 486 -16.33 -10.62 -10.03
N TRP A 487 -16.93 -11.34 -9.09
CA TRP A 487 -16.83 -11.12 -7.64
C TRP A 487 -15.54 -11.65 -7.00
N GLN A 488 -14.54 -12.05 -7.79
CA GLN A 488 -13.20 -12.38 -7.27
C GLN A 488 -12.13 -11.47 -7.89
N ASP A 489 -12.48 -10.70 -8.92
CA ASP A 489 -11.55 -9.77 -9.56
C ASP A 489 -11.50 -8.46 -8.75
N ALA A 490 -10.41 -8.28 -7.99
CA ALA A 490 -10.19 -7.08 -7.17
C ALA A 490 -10.28 -5.79 -7.99
N LYS A 491 -9.85 -5.82 -9.26
CA LYS A 491 -9.96 -4.69 -10.19
C LYS A 491 -11.42 -4.29 -10.38
N VAL A 492 -12.31 -5.26 -10.60
CA VAL A 492 -13.74 -5.00 -10.81
C VAL A 492 -14.40 -4.47 -9.54
N TYR A 493 -13.99 -4.95 -8.37
CA TYR A 493 -14.45 -4.39 -7.10
C TYR A 493 -14.10 -2.91 -6.96
N TYR A 494 -12.84 -2.55 -7.16
CA TYR A 494 -12.40 -1.16 -7.04
C TYR A 494 -13.00 -0.27 -8.12
N LEU A 495 -13.16 -0.77 -9.36
CA LEU A 495 -13.84 -0.04 -10.42
C LEU A 495 -15.31 0.21 -10.05
N GLY A 496 -16.01 -0.83 -9.59
CA GLY A 496 -17.40 -0.74 -9.13
C GLY A 496 -17.55 0.25 -7.97
N LEU A 497 -16.64 0.22 -7.00
CA LEU A 497 -16.61 1.17 -5.89
C LEU A 497 -16.31 2.60 -6.32
N GLY A 498 -15.44 2.78 -7.32
CA GLY A 498 -15.19 4.09 -7.93
C GLY A 498 -16.46 4.65 -8.57
N VAL A 499 -17.15 3.86 -9.38
CA VAL A 499 -18.41 4.25 -10.05
C VAL A 499 -19.51 4.53 -9.01
N ILE A 500 -19.67 3.67 -8.01
CA ILE A 500 -20.63 3.88 -6.91
C ILE A 500 -20.27 5.16 -6.17
N SER A 501 -19.01 5.39 -5.80
CA SER A 501 -18.59 6.62 -5.11
C SER A 501 -18.91 7.88 -5.92
N ILE A 502 -18.68 7.86 -7.24
CA ILE A 502 -19.06 8.98 -8.14
C ILE A 502 -20.57 9.20 -8.14
N ALA A 503 -21.36 8.14 -8.27
CA ALA A 503 -22.82 8.22 -8.26
C ALA A 503 -23.35 8.75 -6.93
N LEU A 504 -22.79 8.29 -5.81
CA LEU A 504 -23.11 8.77 -4.46
C LEU A 504 -22.78 10.25 -4.31
N ARG A 505 -21.59 10.67 -4.73
CA ARG A 505 -21.15 12.06 -4.64
C ARG A 505 -22.02 12.97 -5.49
N LEU A 506 -22.34 12.56 -6.71
CA LEU A 506 -23.23 13.29 -7.62
C LEU A 506 -24.64 13.40 -7.02
N TRP A 507 -25.19 12.29 -6.52
CA TRP A 507 -26.51 12.27 -5.88
C TRP A 507 -26.59 13.23 -4.69
N LEU A 508 -25.62 13.17 -3.78
CA LEU A 508 -25.57 14.04 -2.61
C LEU A 508 -25.41 15.51 -3.02
N THR A 509 -24.62 15.80 -4.06
CA THR A 509 -24.46 17.15 -4.59
C THR A 509 -25.76 17.67 -5.19
N LEU A 510 -26.48 16.85 -5.95
CA LEU A 510 -27.80 17.18 -6.49
C LEU A 510 -28.82 17.38 -5.37
N ALA A 511 -28.81 16.54 -4.33
CA ALA A 511 -29.70 16.71 -3.17
C ALA A 511 -29.45 18.05 -2.46
N CYS A 512 -28.18 18.40 -2.22
CA CYS A 512 -27.81 19.69 -1.63
C CYS A 512 -28.22 20.87 -2.54
N PHE A 513 -28.03 20.75 -3.85
CA PHE A 513 -28.42 21.76 -4.82
C PHE A 513 -29.93 21.99 -4.82
N CYS A 514 -30.72 20.92 -4.80
CA CYS A 514 -32.19 20.96 -4.76
C CYS A 514 -32.75 21.53 -3.44
N GLU A 515 -32.03 21.39 -2.33
CA GLU A 515 -32.43 21.93 -1.03
C GLU A 515 -32.27 23.45 -0.95
N VAL A 516 -31.27 24.00 -1.64
CA VAL A 516 -31.07 25.45 -1.79
C VAL A 516 -32.10 25.99 -2.79
N LYS A 517 -33.36 26.12 -2.37
CA LYS A 517 -34.42 26.74 -3.18
C LYS A 517 -34.18 28.24 -3.28
N ASP A 518 -33.80 28.70 -4.47
CA ASP A 518 -33.71 30.12 -4.80
C ASP A 518 -34.34 30.37 -6.17
N SER A 519 -34.96 31.53 -6.37
CA SER A 519 -35.63 31.89 -7.63
C SER A 519 -34.67 32.38 -8.73
N GLY A 520 -33.36 32.36 -8.46
CA GLY A 520 -32.30 32.79 -9.38
C GLY A 520 -31.96 31.78 -10.48
N SER A 521 -31.03 32.16 -11.36
CA SER A 521 -30.50 31.27 -12.40
C SER A 521 -29.74 30.08 -11.78
N VAL A 522 -29.67 28.95 -12.49
CA VAL A 522 -28.95 27.72 -12.07
C VAL A 522 -27.50 28.03 -11.67
N VAL A 523 -26.83 28.93 -12.39
CA VAL A 523 -25.44 29.35 -12.09
C VAL A 523 -25.38 30.11 -10.76
N HIS A 524 -26.34 30.99 -10.50
CA HIS A 524 -26.42 31.71 -9.23
C HIS A 524 -26.70 30.76 -8.07
N GLN A 525 -27.60 29.79 -8.26
CA GLN A 525 -27.89 28.75 -7.28
C GLN A 525 -26.65 27.87 -7.00
N ALA A 526 -25.89 27.52 -8.03
CA ALA A 526 -24.66 26.72 -7.89
C ALA A 526 -23.58 27.50 -7.12
N TRP A 527 -23.35 28.76 -7.50
CA TRP A 527 -22.41 29.63 -6.80
C TRP A 527 -22.82 29.83 -5.34
N ARG A 528 -24.10 30.12 -5.10
CA ARG A 528 -24.66 30.26 -3.75
C ARG A 528 -24.47 28.97 -2.94
N THR A 529 -24.75 27.81 -3.52
CA THR A 529 -24.52 26.50 -2.88
C THR A 529 -23.06 26.35 -2.46
N ILE A 530 -22.09 26.64 -3.34
CA ILE A 530 -20.67 26.57 -3.01
C ILE A 530 -20.30 27.54 -1.87
N THR A 531 -20.77 28.78 -1.94
CA THR A 531 -20.49 29.81 -0.91
C THR A 531 -21.14 29.51 0.43
N LEU A 532 -22.27 28.79 0.45
CA LEU A 532 -22.93 28.34 1.67
C LEU A 532 -22.25 27.09 2.24
N LEU A 533 -21.81 26.16 1.39
CA LEU A 533 -21.20 24.91 1.81
C LEU A 533 -19.94 25.16 2.65
N PHE A 534 -19.05 26.08 2.25
CA PHE A 534 -17.80 26.26 2.98
C PHE A 534 -17.99 26.75 4.44
N PRO A 535 -18.68 27.88 4.71
CA PRO A 535 -18.87 28.37 6.08
C PRO A 535 -19.72 27.42 6.94
N THR A 536 -20.77 26.83 6.36
CA THR A 536 -21.63 25.88 7.10
C THR A 536 -20.89 24.62 7.51
N THR A 537 -19.84 24.27 6.78
CA THR A 537 -19.06 23.05 7.02
C THR A 537 -17.89 23.28 7.95
N PHE A 538 -17.13 24.35 7.73
CA PHE A 538 -15.89 24.58 8.47
C PHE A 538 -16.06 25.49 9.69
N LEU A 539 -17.10 26.32 9.74
CA LEU A 539 -17.22 27.38 10.77
C LEU A 539 -18.47 27.25 11.64
N ARG A 540 -19.46 26.43 11.26
CA ARG A 540 -20.74 26.35 11.98
C ARG A 540 -20.62 25.72 13.36
N HIS A 541 -19.93 24.60 13.47
CA HIS A 541 -19.83 23.85 14.72
C HIS A 541 -18.50 23.08 14.80
N PRO A 542 -17.76 23.12 15.93
CA PRO A 542 -16.44 22.49 16.03
C PRO A 542 -16.40 21.00 15.69
N ALA A 543 -17.44 20.23 16.02
CA ALA A 543 -17.50 18.80 15.66
C ALA A 543 -17.60 18.59 14.14
N GLN A 544 -18.40 19.41 13.46
CA GLN A 544 -18.52 19.37 12.00
C GLN A 544 -17.21 19.81 11.35
N SER A 545 -16.59 20.86 11.87
CA SER A 545 -15.26 21.34 11.42
C SER A 545 -14.19 20.26 11.54
N SER A 546 -14.21 19.48 12.64
CA SER A 546 -13.27 18.37 12.86
C SER A 546 -13.37 17.31 11.75
N ILE A 547 -14.58 16.82 11.47
CA ILE A 547 -14.81 15.77 10.47
C ILE A 547 -14.54 16.29 9.05
N SER A 548 -14.91 17.54 8.78
CA SER A 548 -14.68 18.16 7.48
C SER A 548 -13.20 18.41 7.21
N SER A 549 -12.45 18.85 8.24
CA SER A 549 -10.99 18.95 8.14
C SER A 549 -10.37 17.57 7.93
N ASP A 550 -10.83 16.54 8.65
CA ASP A 550 -10.33 15.18 8.49
C ASP A 550 -10.55 14.68 7.05
N HIS A 551 -11.73 14.92 6.48
CA HIS A 551 -12.02 14.60 5.08
C HIS A 551 -11.04 15.27 4.10
N VAL A 552 -10.79 16.57 4.24
CA VAL A 552 -9.83 17.29 3.38
C VAL A 552 -8.43 16.69 3.52
N CYS A 553 -8.01 16.40 4.75
CA CYS A 553 -6.72 15.75 5.01
C CYS A 553 -6.66 14.35 4.38
N VAL A 554 -7.72 13.54 4.46
CA VAL A 554 -7.77 12.22 3.80
C VAL A 554 -7.67 12.39 2.29
N ALA A 555 -8.46 13.28 1.68
CA ALA A 555 -8.44 13.48 0.23
C ALA A 555 -7.06 13.91 -0.26
N LEU A 556 -6.44 14.89 0.41
CA LEU A 556 -5.08 15.34 0.10
C LEU A 556 -4.05 14.23 0.29
N SER A 557 -4.14 13.48 1.39
CA SER A 557 -3.23 12.36 1.67
C SER A 557 -3.37 11.24 0.63
N ALA A 558 -4.60 10.94 0.20
CA ALA A 558 -4.87 9.98 -0.86
C ALA A 558 -4.32 10.45 -2.21
N SER A 559 -4.49 11.73 -2.57
CA SER A 559 -3.89 12.29 -3.80
C SER A 559 -2.37 12.23 -3.79
N VAL A 560 -1.72 12.58 -2.67
CA VAL A 560 -0.26 12.48 -2.50
C VAL A 560 0.21 11.03 -2.59
N PHE A 561 -0.54 10.11 -1.98
CA PHE A 561 -0.27 8.67 -2.06
C PHE A 561 -0.35 8.15 -3.50
N VAL A 562 -1.45 8.41 -4.20
CA VAL A 562 -1.63 8.07 -5.62
C VAL A 562 -0.50 8.63 -6.47
N LEU A 563 -0.12 9.89 -6.23
CA LEU A 563 0.92 10.57 -6.99
C LEU A 563 2.31 9.92 -6.80
N ILE A 564 2.70 9.62 -5.56
CA ILE A 564 3.99 8.98 -5.26
C ILE A 564 4.00 7.51 -5.73
N GLU A 565 2.92 6.77 -5.45
CA GLU A 565 2.87 5.34 -5.70
C GLU A 565 2.68 5.01 -7.19
N SER A 566 1.93 5.83 -7.95
CA SER A 566 1.77 5.65 -9.39
C SER A 566 3.11 5.71 -10.14
N GLY A 567 4.01 6.63 -9.80
CA GLY A 567 5.33 6.69 -10.42
C GLY A 567 6.19 5.46 -10.13
N LEU A 568 6.06 4.87 -8.95
CA LEU A 568 6.75 3.61 -8.60
C LEU A 568 6.20 2.43 -9.41
N TRP A 569 4.88 2.30 -9.51
CA TRP A 569 4.25 1.21 -10.27
C TRP A 569 4.42 1.37 -11.78
N LEU A 570 4.40 2.58 -12.31
CA LEU A 570 4.73 2.84 -13.72
C LEU A 570 6.15 2.41 -14.05
N TRP A 571 7.11 2.67 -13.14
CA TRP A 571 8.48 2.14 -13.29
C TRP A 571 8.50 0.61 -13.26
N LYS A 572 7.82 -0.03 -12.30
CA LYS A 572 7.76 -1.50 -12.19
C LYS A 572 7.08 -2.12 -13.42
N ALA A 573 6.01 -1.52 -13.94
CA ALA A 573 5.35 -1.95 -15.16
C ALA A 573 6.23 -1.76 -16.39
N ALA A 574 7.01 -0.68 -16.46
CA ALA A 574 7.99 -0.45 -17.51
C ALA A 574 9.08 -1.52 -17.53
N VAL A 575 9.61 -1.89 -16.35
CA VAL A 575 10.60 -2.98 -16.23
C VAL A 575 9.98 -4.35 -16.55
N ALA A 576 8.70 -4.56 -16.19
CA ALA A 576 8.00 -5.80 -16.48
C ALA A 576 7.55 -5.93 -17.94
N SER A 577 7.70 -4.89 -18.76
CA SER A 577 7.27 -4.93 -20.15
C SER A 577 8.13 -5.94 -20.95
N PRO A 578 7.53 -6.71 -21.87
CA PRO A 578 8.26 -7.66 -22.71
C PRO A 578 9.29 -7.00 -23.65
N SER A 579 9.09 -5.72 -24.01
CA SER A 579 10.02 -4.97 -24.87
C SER A 579 11.14 -4.28 -24.09
N SER A 580 11.16 -4.42 -22.76
CA SER A 580 12.16 -3.78 -21.93
C SER A 580 13.55 -4.39 -22.18
N VAL A 581 14.47 -3.56 -22.68
CA VAL A 581 15.88 -3.91 -22.82
C VAL A 581 16.69 -3.07 -21.84
N LEU A 582 17.33 -3.75 -20.90
CA LEU A 582 18.23 -3.14 -19.93
C LEU A 582 19.63 -3.06 -20.58
N PRO A 583 20.15 -1.86 -20.90
CA PRO A 583 21.46 -1.70 -21.49
C PRO A 583 22.52 -2.19 -20.50
N GLY A 584 23.23 -3.26 -20.86
CA GLY A 584 24.25 -3.90 -20.02
C GLY A 584 24.12 -5.41 -19.87
N SER A 585 23.09 -6.06 -20.43
CA SER A 585 22.97 -7.52 -20.25
C SER A 585 23.97 -8.34 -21.04
N TYR A 586 24.41 -7.94 -22.24
CA TYR A 586 25.41 -8.66 -23.04
C TYR A 586 25.94 -7.73 -24.13
N ASP A 587 27.05 -7.03 -23.88
CA ASP A 587 27.95 -6.62 -24.97
C ASP A 587 29.28 -7.33 -24.73
N PRO A 588 29.43 -8.58 -25.21
CA PRO A 588 30.60 -9.41 -24.92
C PRO A 588 31.91 -8.77 -25.41
N ASP A 589 31.83 -7.78 -26.31
CA ASP A 589 32.98 -7.07 -26.85
C ASP A 589 33.53 -5.99 -25.89
N GLU A 590 32.72 -5.44 -24.97
CA GLU A 590 33.23 -4.53 -23.91
C GLU A 590 33.90 -5.30 -22.76
N GLU A 591 33.47 -6.53 -22.49
CA GLU A 591 34.06 -7.38 -21.45
C GLU A 591 35.47 -7.84 -21.82
N MET A 592 35.72 -8.11 -23.10
CA MET A 592 37.01 -8.60 -23.60
C MET A 592 38.13 -7.53 -23.54
N MET A 593 37.80 -6.24 -23.37
CA MET A 593 38.79 -5.19 -23.13
C MET A 593 39.04 -4.89 -21.64
N ARG A 594 38.26 -5.45 -20.70
CA ARG A 594 38.45 -5.22 -19.25
C ARG A 594 39.33 -6.26 -18.55
N ASP A 595 39.78 -7.30 -19.26
CA ASP A 595 40.52 -8.46 -18.74
C ASP A 595 41.94 -8.19 -18.18
N MET A 596 42.36 -6.94 -17.98
CA MET A 596 43.74 -6.64 -17.59
C MET A 596 43.93 -6.01 -16.20
N ASP A 597 42.92 -5.49 -15.50
CA ASP A 597 43.16 -4.75 -14.24
C ASP A 597 42.13 -4.93 -13.10
N GLU A 598 41.19 -5.89 -13.15
CA GLU A 598 40.05 -5.92 -12.20
C GLU A 598 39.90 -7.21 -11.35
N ASP A 599 40.65 -7.32 -10.24
CA ASP A 599 40.42 -8.36 -9.21
C ASP A 599 39.65 -7.86 -7.97
N ALA A 600 39.22 -6.59 -7.92
CA ALA A 600 38.61 -6.02 -6.70
C ALA A 600 37.32 -5.19 -6.86
N CYS A 601 36.85 -4.89 -8.09
CA CYS A 601 35.75 -3.93 -8.29
C CYS A 601 34.48 -4.44 -8.99
N MET A 602 34.40 -5.72 -9.37
CA MET A 602 33.28 -6.31 -10.15
C MET A 602 31.90 -6.33 -9.43
N LEU A 603 31.78 -5.95 -8.15
CA LEU A 603 30.52 -6.10 -7.38
C LEU A 603 29.63 -4.83 -7.34
N HIS A 604 29.89 -3.81 -8.15
CA HIS A 604 29.16 -2.52 -8.10
C HIS A 604 28.73 -1.97 -9.47
N ALA A 605 28.24 -2.80 -10.40
CA ALA A 605 27.70 -2.32 -11.68
C ALA A 605 26.40 -1.52 -11.47
N PRO A 606 26.32 -0.19 -11.67
CA PRO A 606 25.12 0.57 -11.39
C PRO A 606 23.93 0.12 -12.27
N LEU A 607 22.74 -0.02 -11.68
CA LEU A 607 21.49 -0.21 -12.42
C LEU A 607 21.43 0.75 -13.62
N PRO A 608 21.10 0.27 -14.82
CA PRO A 608 21.13 1.09 -16.02
C PRO A 608 20.24 2.32 -15.85
N SER A 609 20.86 3.48 -16.07
CA SER A 609 20.21 4.79 -15.97
C SER A 609 19.13 4.99 -17.04
N SER A 610 19.10 4.15 -18.07
CA SER A 610 18.08 4.20 -19.10
C SER A 610 17.44 2.85 -19.37
N LEU A 611 16.12 2.82 -19.41
CA LEU A 611 15.33 1.66 -19.83
C LEU A 611 14.96 1.86 -21.30
N ARG A 612 15.34 0.96 -22.21
CA ARG A 612 14.89 1.02 -23.61
C ARG A 612 13.57 0.28 -23.73
N LEU A 613 12.56 0.93 -24.29
CA LEU A 613 11.22 0.36 -24.52
C LEU A 613 10.80 0.59 -25.97
N ASP A 614 10.03 -0.34 -26.52
CA ASP A 614 9.44 -0.16 -27.85
C ASP A 614 8.44 1.02 -27.87
N GLN A 615 7.98 1.42 -29.06
CA GLN A 615 7.05 2.54 -29.18
C GLN A 615 5.66 2.22 -28.59
N ALA A 616 5.22 0.96 -28.67
CA ALA A 616 3.89 0.54 -28.23
C ALA A 616 3.75 0.60 -26.71
N ASP A 617 4.71 0.03 -25.98
CA ASP A 617 4.75 0.00 -24.53
C ASP A 617 4.98 1.39 -23.95
N ARG A 618 5.84 2.22 -24.58
CA ARG A 618 5.97 3.64 -24.22
C ARG A 618 4.64 4.37 -24.30
N LYS A 619 3.86 4.14 -25.37
CA LYS A 619 2.54 4.74 -25.54
C LYS A 619 1.53 4.24 -24.50
N VAL A 620 1.59 2.96 -24.11
CA VAL A 620 0.75 2.39 -23.05
C VAL A 620 1.05 3.06 -21.71
N ILE A 621 2.34 3.13 -21.32
CA ILE A 621 2.79 3.73 -20.06
C ILE A 621 2.44 5.22 -20.02
N GLU A 622 2.65 5.96 -21.10
CA GLU A 622 2.30 7.38 -21.18
C GLU A 622 0.79 7.60 -21.08
N THR A 623 -0.02 6.77 -21.75
CA THR A 623 -1.49 6.84 -21.66
C THR A 623 -1.97 6.59 -20.24
N GLN A 624 -1.39 5.59 -19.57
CA GLN A 624 -1.68 5.28 -18.18
C GLN A 624 -1.29 6.43 -17.23
N ALA A 625 -0.09 7.02 -17.42
CA ALA A 625 0.37 8.17 -16.66
C ALA A 625 -0.56 9.39 -16.85
N CYS A 626 -0.97 9.67 -18.08
CA CYS A 626 -1.94 10.73 -18.39
C CYS A 626 -3.29 10.47 -17.70
N ALA A 627 -3.78 9.23 -17.71
CA ALA A 627 -5.03 8.86 -17.05
C ALA A 627 -4.97 9.11 -15.53
N ILE A 628 -3.84 8.84 -14.87
CA ILE A 628 -3.65 9.16 -13.44
C ILE A 628 -3.63 10.67 -13.20
N VAL A 629 -2.95 11.45 -14.04
CA VAL A 629 -2.94 12.92 -13.90
C VAL A 629 -4.34 13.51 -14.07
N VAL A 630 -5.11 13.02 -15.07
CA VAL A 630 -6.51 13.42 -15.26
C VAL A 630 -7.36 13.02 -14.05
N LEU A 631 -7.17 11.80 -13.51
CA LEU A 631 -7.87 11.34 -12.32
C LEU A 631 -7.58 12.21 -11.09
N LEU A 632 -6.33 12.63 -10.90
CA LEU A 632 -5.93 13.55 -9.83
C LEU A 632 -6.49 14.96 -10.04
N ALA A 633 -6.49 15.47 -11.28
CA ALA A 633 -7.05 16.78 -11.61
C ALA A 633 -8.58 16.82 -11.39
N LEU A 634 -9.27 15.71 -11.64
CA LEU A 634 -10.71 15.56 -11.39
C LEU A 634 -11.03 15.19 -9.94
N SER A 635 -10.04 14.92 -9.09
CA SER A 635 -10.26 14.45 -7.72
C SER A 635 -11.16 15.35 -6.86
N PRO A 636 -11.05 16.70 -6.91
CA PRO A 636 -11.96 17.58 -6.17
C PRO A 636 -13.44 17.43 -6.56
N LEU A 637 -13.72 17.03 -7.80
CA LEU A 637 -15.06 16.81 -8.33
C LEU A 637 -15.55 15.39 -8.02
N LEU A 638 -14.69 14.39 -8.25
CA LEU A 638 -15.03 12.98 -8.07
C LEU A 638 -15.13 12.57 -6.60
N GLY A 639 -14.40 13.25 -5.71
CA GLY A 639 -14.25 12.89 -4.31
C GLY A 639 -13.04 11.97 -4.07
N GLY A 640 -12.49 12.01 -2.87
CA GLY A 640 -11.32 11.23 -2.49
C GLY A 640 -11.55 9.72 -2.59
N SER A 641 -12.77 9.25 -2.28
CA SER A 641 -13.13 7.83 -2.37
C SER A 641 -13.06 7.31 -3.80
N ALA A 642 -13.67 8.05 -4.74
CA ALA A 642 -13.70 7.68 -6.14
C ALA A 642 -12.30 7.70 -6.75
N THR A 643 -11.52 8.76 -6.48
CA THR A 643 -10.13 8.87 -6.93
C THR A 643 -9.29 7.70 -6.46
N LEU A 644 -9.35 7.37 -5.16
CA LEU A 644 -8.58 6.25 -4.61
C LEU A 644 -9.04 4.91 -5.20
N SER A 645 -10.35 4.67 -5.30
CA SER A 645 -10.89 3.41 -5.85
C SER A 645 -10.51 3.21 -7.32
N LEU A 646 -10.68 4.23 -8.16
CA LEU A 646 -10.31 4.13 -9.58
C LEU A 646 -8.80 3.94 -9.76
N TYR A 647 -7.98 4.60 -8.94
CA TYR A 647 -6.54 4.36 -8.92
C TYR A 647 -6.21 2.91 -8.54
N LEU A 648 -6.82 2.38 -7.48
CA LEU A 648 -6.57 1.00 -7.03
C LEU A 648 -6.98 -0.03 -8.09
N ALA A 649 -8.03 0.23 -8.87
CA ALA A 649 -8.40 -0.62 -10.01
C ALA A 649 -7.30 -0.66 -11.09
N VAL A 650 -6.74 0.49 -11.45
CA VAL A 650 -5.60 0.58 -12.38
C VAL A 650 -4.38 -0.12 -11.79
N ARG A 651 -4.09 0.14 -10.51
CA ARG A 651 -2.96 -0.45 -9.80
C ARG A 651 -3.01 -1.97 -9.77
N CYS A 652 -4.19 -2.60 -9.63
CA CYS A 652 -4.32 -4.06 -9.70
C CYS A 652 -3.74 -4.63 -11.00
N THR A 653 -3.90 -3.95 -12.14
CA THR A 653 -3.29 -4.42 -13.40
C THR A 653 -1.77 -4.36 -13.38
N TRP A 654 -1.18 -3.29 -12.83
CA TRP A 654 0.27 -3.17 -12.73
C TRP A 654 0.88 -4.19 -11.79
N VAL A 655 0.21 -4.43 -10.64
CA VAL A 655 0.64 -5.44 -9.67
C VAL A 655 0.65 -6.81 -10.31
N GLN A 656 -0.43 -7.20 -10.99
CA GLN A 656 -0.53 -8.50 -11.65
C GLN A 656 0.51 -8.66 -12.77
N GLN A 657 0.71 -7.63 -13.62
CA GLN A 657 1.74 -7.65 -14.66
C GLN A 657 3.14 -7.84 -14.08
N TYR A 658 3.46 -7.11 -13.01
CA TYR A 658 4.75 -7.21 -12.34
C TYR A 658 4.94 -8.56 -11.64
N GLU A 659 3.90 -9.09 -10.98
CA GLU A 659 3.95 -10.41 -10.34
C GLU A 659 4.10 -11.54 -11.36
N GLN A 660 3.48 -11.44 -12.54
CA GLN A 660 3.69 -12.38 -13.64
C GLN A 660 5.13 -12.32 -14.16
N HIS A 661 5.66 -11.12 -14.39
CA HIS A 661 7.04 -10.92 -14.82
C HIS A 661 8.05 -11.46 -13.79
N ARG A 662 7.87 -11.09 -12.52
CA ARG A 662 8.70 -11.60 -11.43
C ARG A 662 8.58 -13.11 -11.29
N GLY A 663 7.37 -13.66 -11.41
CA GLY A 663 7.14 -15.11 -11.38
C GLY A 663 7.89 -15.82 -12.49
N SER A 664 7.96 -15.25 -13.70
CA SER A 664 8.76 -15.80 -14.79
C SER A 664 10.26 -15.73 -14.55
N GLN A 665 10.76 -14.63 -13.96
CA GLN A 665 12.18 -14.50 -13.58
C GLN A 665 12.55 -15.46 -12.46
N ASP A 666 11.71 -15.56 -11.42
CA ASP A 666 11.90 -16.50 -10.32
C ASP A 666 11.85 -17.95 -10.85
N ASP A 667 10.94 -18.28 -11.76
CA ASP A 667 10.91 -19.60 -12.40
C ASP A 667 12.14 -19.87 -13.26
N GLU A 668 12.67 -18.89 -14.00
CA GLU A 668 13.92 -19.02 -14.77
C GLU A 668 15.15 -19.16 -13.87
N LEU A 669 15.17 -18.47 -12.72
CA LEU A 669 16.21 -18.59 -11.70
C LEU A 669 16.18 -19.95 -11.01
N LEU A 670 14.98 -20.47 -10.73
CA LEU A 670 14.77 -21.76 -10.07
C LEU A 670 14.92 -22.94 -11.04
N HIS A 671 14.61 -22.73 -12.32
CA HIS A 671 14.71 -23.73 -13.40
C HIS A 671 15.56 -23.14 -14.52
N PRO A 672 16.87 -22.95 -14.30
CA PRO A 672 17.74 -22.40 -15.34
C PRO A 672 17.58 -23.24 -16.61
N PRO A 673 17.42 -22.59 -17.78
CA PRO A 673 17.29 -23.32 -19.03
C PRO A 673 18.49 -24.25 -19.18
N HIS A 674 18.22 -25.53 -19.45
CA HIS A 674 19.28 -26.53 -19.59
C HIS A 674 20.27 -26.06 -20.65
N ARG A 675 21.49 -25.73 -20.22
CA ARG A 675 22.57 -25.42 -21.16
C ARG A 675 22.83 -26.69 -21.97
N PRO A 676 22.74 -26.65 -23.31
CA PRO A 676 23.01 -27.82 -24.13
C PRO A 676 24.45 -28.30 -23.85
N GLY A 677 24.59 -29.50 -23.26
CA GLY A 677 25.86 -30.10 -22.86
C GLY A 677 26.17 -30.12 -21.36
N SER A 678 25.34 -29.48 -20.52
CA SER A 678 25.40 -29.61 -19.06
C SER A 678 24.53 -30.79 -18.60
N GLN A 679 25.11 -31.70 -17.82
CA GLN A 679 24.35 -32.79 -17.18
C GLN A 679 24.09 -32.42 -15.72
N VAL A 680 22.82 -32.33 -15.32
CA VAL A 680 22.44 -32.13 -13.93
C VAL A 680 22.77 -33.41 -13.15
N ILE A 681 23.64 -33.31 -12.15
CA ILE A 681 24.06 -34.45 -11.31
C ILE A 681 23.13 -34.60 -10.12
N ASP A 682 22.86 -33.48 -9.44
CA ASP A 682 22.05 -33.45 -8.23
C ASP A 682 21.25 -32.15 -8.18
N ASP A 683 20.00 -32.26 -7.77
CA ASP A 683 19.09 -31.13 -7.56
C ASP A 683 18.34 -31.40 -6.26
N SER A 684 18.86 -30.83 -5.17
CA SER A 684 18.31 -31.04 -3.82
C SER A 684 17.63 -29.77 -3.32
N GLU A 685 16.41 -29.93 -2.80
CA GLU A 685 15.61 -28.86 -2.21
C GLU A 685 15.43 -29.12 -0.70
N GLU A 686 16.06 -28.29 0.13
CA GLU A 686 15.87 -28.30 1.58
C GLU A 686 14.93 -27.17 2.00
N VAL A 687 13.89 -27.49 2.77
CA VAL A 687 12.96 -26.50 3.32
C VAL A 687 13.18 -26.38 4.82
N HIS A 688 13.72 -25.25 5.26
CA HIS A 688 13.95 -24.93 6.66
C HIS A 688 12.90 -23.96 7.18
N LEU A 689 12.24 -24.33 8.27
CA LEU A 689 11.36 -23.41 9.00
C LEU A 689 12.20 -22.64 10.01
N LEU A 690 12.41 -21.35 9.77
CA LEU A 690 13.17 -20.47 10.66
C LEU A 690 12.21 -19.54 11.40
N GLU A 691 12.40 -19.39 12.70
CA GLU A 691 11.74 -18.35 13.50
C GLU A 691 12.83 -17.37 13.94
N ASN A 692 12.66 -16.08 13.61
CA ASN A 692 13.60 -15.07 14.06
C ASN A 692 13.37 -14.75 15.56
N GLU A 693 14.28 -14.00 16.17
CA GLU A 693 14.15 -13.57 17.59
C GLU A 693 12.86 -12.77 17.87
N GLU A 694 12.21 -12.24 16.83
CA GLU A 694 10.97 -11.48 16.91
C GLU A 694 9.70 -12.36 16.79
N GLY A 695 9.85 -13.68 16.63
CA GLY A 695 8.74 -14.63 16.46
C GLY A 695 8.14 -14.64 15.05
N GLU A 696 8.77 -13.97 14.09
CA GLU A 696 8.40 -14.06 12.67
C GLU A 696 8.94 -15.36 12.10
N ARG A 697 8.05 -16.10 11.45
CA ARG A 697 8.39 -17.36 10.82
C ARG A 697 8.72 -17.10 9.35
N TYR A 698 9.76 -17.74 8.87
CA TYR A 698 10.16 -17.76 7.47
C TYR A 698 10.34 -19.21 7.05
N MET A 699 9.95 -19.51 5.82
CA MET A 699 10.29 -20.73 5.14
C MET A 699 11.50 -20.42 4.26
N GLU A 700 12.67 -20.91 4.65
CA GLU A 700 13.88 -20.84 3.85
C GLU A 700 13.99 -22.09 2.98
N VAL A 701 13.71 -21.93 1.68
CA VAL A 701 13.91 -22.96 0.66
C VAL A 701 15.31 -22.80 0.11
N ARG A 702 16.17 -23.80 0.33
CA ARG A 702 17.52 -23.87 -0.22
C ARG A 702 17.48 -24.88 -1.36
N LYS A 703 17.75 -24.43 -2.59
CA LYS A 703 17.92 -25.33 -3.73
C LYS A 703 19.37 -25.36 -4.13
N MET A 704 19.96 -26.54 -4.07
CA MET A 704 21.32 -26.79 -4.52
C MET A 704 21.26 -27.50 -5.87
N HIS A 705 21.66 -26.79 -6.91
CA HIS A 705 21.77 -27.33 -8.26
C HIS A 705 23.24 -27.62 -8.57
N VAL A 706 23.57 -28.90 -8.77
CA VAL A 706 24.92 -29.36 -9.11
C VAL A 706 24.92 -29.84 -10.55
N SER A 707 25.68 -29.18 -11.41
CA SER A 707 25.75 -29.52 -12.83
C SER A 707 27.19 -29.79 -13.29
N GLU A 708 27.38 -30.81 -14.13
CA GLU A 708 28.67 -31.14 -14.72
C GLU A 708 28.83 -30.41 -16.05
N LEU A 709 29.81 -29.51 -16.14
CA LEU A 709 30.17 -28.88 -17.39
C LEU A 709 31.10 -29.82 -18.16
N ARG A 710 30.57 -30.56 -19.14
CA ARG A 710 31.43 -31.28 -20.08
C ARG A 710 32.10 -30.27 -20.99
N LEU A 711 33.42 -30.09 -20.80
CA LEU A 711 34.26 -29.45 -21.81
C LEU A 711 34.07 -30.21 -23.11
N ARG A 712 33.41 -29.55 -24.08
CA ARG A 712 33.24 -30.08 -25.43
C ARG A 712 34.65 -30.26 -25.97
N GLY A 713 35.16 -31.48 -25.90
CA GLY A 713 36.52 -31.81 -26.31
C GLY A 713 36.77 -31.17 -27.66
N ALA A 714 37.78 -30.31 -27.72
CA ALA A 714 38.20 -29.65 -28.96
C ALA A 714 38.20 -30.74 -30.02
N ALA A 715 37.30 -30.63 -30.99
CA ALA A 715 37.21 -31.57 -32.08
C ALA A 715 38.57 -31.50 -32.79
N VAL A 716 39.46 -32.41 -32.42
CA VAL A 716 40.73 -32.63 -33.08
C VAL A 716 40.36 -32.80 -34.55
N GLY A 717 40.86 -31.89 -35.38
CA GLY A 717 40.54 -31.79 -36.80
C GLY A 717 40.80 -33.11 -37.51
N GLY A 718 39.80 -33.99 -37.52
CA GLY A 718 39.76 -35.19 -38.33
C GLY A 718 39.45 -34.78 -39.75
N ARG A 719 40.44 -34.91 -40.62
CA ARG A 719 40.30 -34.84 -42.09
C ARG A 719 38.98 -35.46 -42.54
N ARG A 720 38.21 -34.70 -43.33
CA ARG A 720 37.18 -35.22 -44.23
C ARG A 720 37.79 -36.37 -45.08
N PRO A 721 37.23 -37.59 -45.06
CA PRO A 721 37.47 -38.54 -46.12
C PRO A 721 36.65 -38.13 -47.34
N VAL A 722 37.32 -38.14 -48.49
CA VAL A 722 36.75 -38.00 -49.83
C VAL A 722 36.23 -39.38 -50.29
N ASP A 723 35.09 -39.37 -50.97
CA ASP A 723 34.48 -40.38 -51.85
C ASP A 723 34.10 -41.78 -51.35
N SER A 724 32.81 -42.11 -51.48
CA SER A 724 32.39 -43.18 -52.41
C SER A 724 30.86 -43.20 -52.65
N THR A 725 30.53 -43.26 -53.95
CA THR A 725 29.31 -43.50 -54.74
C THR A 725 28.21 -44.41 -54.13
N PRO A 726 26.91 -44.21 -54.48
CA PRO A 726 25.79 -45.02 -53.96
C PRO A 726 25.52 -46.30 -54.78
N PRO A 727 24.96 -47.37 -54.18
CA PRO A 727 24.39 -48.50 -54.93
C PRO A 727 22.85 -48.38 -55.05
N PRO A 728 22.23 -49.05 -56.05
CA PRO A 728 20.80 -48.96 -56.30
C PRO A 728 19.99 -50.10 -55.64
N GLY A 729 18.79 -49.76 -55.17
CA GLY A 729 17.54 -50.53 -55.27
C GLY A 729 17.38 -51.87 -54.52
N ALA A 730 16.42 -51.90 -53.57
CA ALA A 730 15.45 -52.98 -53.28
C ALA A 730 14.56 -52.49 -52.11
N MET A 731 13.28 -52.19 -52.35
CA MET A 731 12.11 -53.08 -52.23
C MET A 731 11.77 -53.46 -50.78
N ASP A 732 10.66 -52.85 -50.34
CA ASP A 732 9.53 -53.43 -49.60
C ASP A 732 9.54 -53.74 -48.09
N ASP A 733 8.35 -53.42 -47.54
CA ASP A 733 7.60 -53.94 -46.40
C ASP A 733 7.70 -53.29 -44.99
N ASP A 734 6.68 -52.45 -44.75
CA ASP A 734 5.61 -52.59 -43.75
C ASP A 734 5.70 -52.05 -42.29
N GLU A 735 4.50 -51.56 -41.89
CA GLU A 735 3.93 -51.23 -40.56
C GLU A 735 4.30 -49.88 -39.91
N GLU A 736 3.41 -49.06 -39.35
CA GLU A 736 1.95 -48.90 -39.27
C GLU A 736 1.72 -47.50 -38.67
N GLU A 737 0.90 -46.63 -39.26
CA GLU A 737 0.35 -45.44 -38.59
C GLU A 737 -1.18 -45.39 -38.81
N PRO A 738 -1.99 -45.16 -37.77
CA PRO A 738 -3.44 -45.26 -37.89
C PRO A 738 -4.07 -43.96 -38.42
N MET A 739 -4.90 -44.15 -39.45
CA MET A 739 -5.78 -43.15 -40.06
C MET A 739 -6.86 -42.58 -39.13
N THR A 740 -7.11 -41.28 -39.26
CA THR A 740 -8.43 -40.66 -39.03
C THR A 740 -9.25 -40.64 -40.33
N PRO A 741 -10.57 -40.88 -40.30
CA PRO A 741 -11.39 -41.00 -41.51
C PRO A 741 -11.87 -39.62 -42.04
N PRO A 742 -12.12 -39.50 -43.36
CA PRO A 742 -12.73 -38.35 -43.99
C PRO A 742 -14.23 -38.56 -44.23
N SER A 743 -15.00 -37.47 -44.34
CA SER A 743 -16.23 -37.48 -45.14
C SER A 743 -16.39 -36.20 -45.97
N SER A 744 -16.41 -36.44 -47.28
CA SER A 744 -17.05 -35.70 -48.37
C SER A 744 -18.52 -35.37 -48.06
N ALA A 745 -19.26 -34.44 -48.67
CA ALA A 745 -19.12 -33.66 -49.91
C ALA A 745 -20.27 -32.62 -49.96
N ARG A 746 -20.07 -31.51 -50.70
CA ARG A 746 -20.95 -30.88 -51.73
C ARG A 746 -22.42 -30.56 -51.35
N SER A 747 -23.07 -29.44 -51.65
CA SER A 747 -22.92 -28.40 -52.69
C SER A 747 -23.80 -27.19 -52.32
N GLU A 748 -23.39 -26.01 -52.82
CA GLU A 748 -24.19 -24.90 -53.37
C GLU A 748 -25.67 -24.69 -53.00
N GLY A 749 -26.03 -23.43 -52.76
CA GLY A 749 -27.42 -22.97 -52.96
C GLY A 749 -27.75 -21.62 -52.34
N ARG A 750 -27.86 -20.59 -53.18
CA ARG A 750 -28.20 -19.19 -52.89
C ARG A 750 -29.67 -18.97 -52.47
N HIS A 751 -29.86 -17.83 -51.79
CA HIS A 751 -31.01 -16.91 -51.80
C HIS A 751 -32.20 -17.06 -50.82
N ALA A 752 -32.34 -15.99 -50.01
CA ALA A 752 -33.49 -15.10 -49.82
C ALA A 752 -34.68 -15.51 -48.92
N GLY A 753 -35.03 -14.58 -48.01
CA GLY A 753 -36.41 -14.14 -47.83
C GLY A 753 -37.05 -14.36 -46.46
N MET A 754 -37.41 -13.23 -45.80
CA MET A 754 -38.64 -12.95 -45.00
C MET A 754 -39.01 -13.87 -43.82
N ALA A 755 -39.08 -13.31 -42.60
CA ALA A 755 -40.30 -12.80 -41.93
C ALA A 755 -41.35 -13.91 -41.71
N THR A 756 -41.63 -14.38 -40.49
CA THR A 756 -42.73 -13.95 -39.59
C THR A 756 -42.70 -14.92 -38.38
N GLN A 757 -42.79 -14.46 -37.12
CA GLN A 757 -44.00 -14.16 -36.33
C GLN A 757 -44.74 -15.41 -35.83
N GLU A 758 -45.02 -15.40 -34.51
CA GLU A 758 -46.09 -16.14 -33.80
C GLU A 758 -45.97 -17.68 -33.75
N ASP A 759 -46.52 -18.39 -32.77
CA ASP A 759 -46.93 -18.14 -31.39
C ASP A 759 -47.15 -19.54 -30.79
N ALA A 760 -47.18 -19.59 -29.46
CA ALA A 760 -47.98 -20.50 -28.63
C ALA A 760 -47.95 -22.05 -28.79
N GLN A 761 -48.02 -22.63 -27.58
CA GLN A 761 -48.81 -23.80 -27.18
C GLN A 761 -48.06 -25.13 -27.01
N GLU A 762 -47.68 -25.47 -25.76
CA GLU A 762 -48.45 -26.31 -24.81
C GLU A 762 -48.44 -27.79 -25.25
N THR A 763 -47.71 -28.69 -24.59
CA THR A 763 -48.26 -29.55 -23.52
C THR A 763 -47.14 -30.42 -22.91
N ARG A 764 -47.01 -30.46 -21.57
CA ARG A 764 -47.33 -31.61 -20.69
C ARG A 764 -46.79 -32.96 -21.20
N THR A 765 -45.80 -33.55 -20.56
CA THR A 765 -45.89 -34.50 -19.41
C THR A 765 -44.45 -35.05 -19.23
N GLY A 766 -43.89 -35.44 -18.09
CA GLY A 766 -44.37 -35.88 -16.80
C GLY A 766 -43.44 -37.03 -16.37
N ALA A 767 -42.77 -36.93 -15.22
CA ALA A 767 -42.23 -38.06 -14.42
C ALA A 767 -41.41 -37.49 -13.24
N THR A 768 -42.00 -37.31 -12.06
CA THR A 768 -41.99 -38.27 -10.94
C THR A 768 -40.60 -38.67 -10.43
N GLY A 769 -40.19 -38.04 -9.32
CA GLY A 769 -39.09 -38.47 -8.45
C GLY A 769 -39.44 -38.16 -6.99
N ARG A 770 -39.97 -39.16 -6.30
CA ARG A 770 -40.54 -39.12 -4.94
C ARG A 770 -39.45 -39.08 -3.85
N SER A 771 -39.74 -38.25 -2.82
CA SER A 771 -39.68 -38.56 -1.38
C SER A 771 -38.33 -38.84 -0.68
N ARG A 772 -37.99 -37.98 0.29
CA ARG A 772 -37.94 -38.41 1.71
C ARG A 772 -38.19 -37.24 2.66
N LEU A 773 -39.33 -37.31 3.34
CA LEU A 773 -39.66 -36.56 4.55
C LEU A 773 -38.87 -37.11 5.75
N MET A 774 -38.47 -36.21 6.65
CA MET A 774 -38.43 -36.46 8.09
C MET A 774 -39.30 -35.40 8.78
N ARG A 775 -40.13 -35.87 9.71
CA ARG A 775 -41.25 -35.20 10.38
C ARG A 775 -40.94 -35.08 11.87
N GLY A 776 -41.33 -33.93 12.44
CA GLY A 776 -41.51 -33.64 13.87
C GLY A 776 -41.58 -32.12 13.98
N GLY A 777 -42.76 -31.47 14.07
CA GLY A 777 -43.74 -31.51 15.18
C GLY A 777 -43.24 -30.56 16.27
N THR A 778 -43.92 -29.49 16.73
CA THR A 778 -45.35 -29.13 16.76
C THR A 778 -45.52 -27.67 17.26
N ALA A 779 -46.58 -27.00 16.79
CA ALA A 779 -47.43 -25.96 17.42
C ALA A 779 -46.78 -24.63 17.88
N GLU A 780 -47.35 -23.43 17.74
CA GLU A 780 -48.74 -22.93 17.74
C GLU A 780 -48.88 -21.77 16.70
N SER A 781 -49.89 -21.76 15.81
CA SER A 781 -51.18 -21.01 15.91
C SER A 781 -51.00 -19.51 16.23
N GLU A 782 -51.43 -18.54 15.43
CA GLU A 782 -52.78 -18.34 14.89
C GLU A 782 -52.85 -17.57 13.55
N MET A 783 -53.97 -17.82 12.88
CA MET A 783 -54.66 -17.07 11.80
C MET A 783 -54.49 -15.54 11.86
N GLY A 784 -54.59 -14.76 10.78
CA GLY A 784 -55.05 -15.04 9.43
C GLY A 784 -55.36 -13.74 8.68
N THR A 785 -55.75 -13.92 7.43
CA THR A 785 -56.42 -12.97 6.51
C THR A 785 -55.63 -11.76 6.00
N ALA A 786 -55.19 -11.94 4.75
CA ALA A 786 -55.01 -10.88 3.79
C ALA A 786 -56.37 -10.28 3.37
N SER A 787 -56.42 -8.97 3.17
CA SER A 787 -57.32 -8.36 2.18
C SER A 787 -56.63 -7.17 1.51
N SER A 788 -56.71 -7.20 0.19
CA SER A 788 -56.50 -6.12 -0.76
C SER A 788 -57.36 -4.88 -0.49
N VAL A 789 -56.92 -3.75 -1.06
CA VAL A 789 -57.70 -2.74 -1.84
C VAL A 789 -57.26 -1.30 -1.52
N GLU A 790 -56.84 -0.65 -2.62
CA GLU A 790 -57.03 0.74 -3.08
C GLU A 790 -57.24 1.92 -2.11
N GLU A 791 -56.49 2.98 -2.42
CA GLU A 791 -56.96 4.33 -2.81
C GLU A 791 -57.97 5.06 -1.90
N GLY A 792 -57.58 6.25 -1.44
CA GLY A 792 -58.54 7.19 -0.87
C GLY A 792 -57.96 8.21 0.10
N SER A 793 -57.82 9.43 -0.39
CA SER A 793 -57.62 10.68 0.36
C SER A 793 -58.50 10.81 1.62
N GLY A 794 -57.97 11.42 2.69
CA GLY A 794 -58.82 11.96 3.75
C GLY A 794 -58.09 12.34 5.03
N ARG A 795 -57.88 13.64 5.22
CA ARG A 795 -57.51 14.26 6.51
C ARG A 795 -58.39 13.73 7.66
N ARG A 796 -57.76 13.22 8.72
CA ARG A 796 -58.31 13.26 10.09
C ARG A 796 -57.18 13.39 11.11
N SER A 797 -57.20 14.50 11.83
CA SER A 797 -56.41 14.79 13.02
C SER A 797 -56.73 13.79 14.14
N THR A 798 -55.72 13.12 14.67
CA THR A 798 -55.81 12.34 15.91
C THR A 798 -55.44 13.21 17.12
N PRO A 799 -56.09 13.04 18.29
CA PRO A 799 -55.86 13.86 19.47
C PRO A 799 -54.58 13.44 20.19
N MET A 800 -53.79 14.44 20.60
CA MET A 800 -52.63 14.28 21.48
C MET A 800 -53.06 13.63 22.80
N ARG A 801 -52.46 12.48 23.12
CA ARG A 801 -52.60 11.81 24.42
C ARG A 801 -51.67 12.50 25.41
N HIS A 802 -52.23 13.28 26.35
CA HIS A 802 -51.49 13.84 27.49
C HIS A 802 -50.89 12.69 28.32
N ARG A 803 -49.56 12.64 28.41
CA ARG A 803 -48.85 11.86 29.44
C ARG A 803 -48.74 12.71 30.70
N HIS A 804 -49.27 12.20 31.80
CA HIS A 804 -49.03 12.73 33.14
C HIS A 804 -47.54 12.61 33.53
N PRO A 805 -46.97 13.59 34.26
CA PRO A 805 -45.63 13.49 34.81
C PRO A 805 -45.60 12.56 36.06
N PRO A 806 -44.45 11.93 36.37
CA PRO A 806 -44.30 11.10 37.58
C PRO A 806 -44.27 11.97 38.86
N PRO A 807 -44.64 11.39 40.01
CA PRO A 807 -44.82 12.13 41.27
C PRO A 807 -43.49 12.64 41.84
N ARG A 808 -43.52 13.89 42.34
CA ARG A 808 -42.42 14.53 43.07
C ARG A 808 -42.12 13.77 44.36
N TYR A 809 -40.84 13.53 44.60
CA TYR A 809 -40.30 13.13 45.91
C TYR A 809 -40.58 14.23 46.95
N GLY A 810 -41.00 13.79 48.14
CA GLY A 810 -41.49 14.63 49.22
C GLY A 810 -40.44 15.57 49.81
N GLU A 811 -40.85 16.81 50.02
CA GLU A 811 -40.19 17.80 50.88
C GLU A 811 -40.43 17.40 52.34
N LEU A 812 -39.35 17.04 53.05
CA LEU A 812 -39.33 17.02 54.50
C LEU A 812 -39.18 18.46 55.00
N SER A 813 -40.26 19.02 55.54
CA SER A 813 -40.22 20.29 56.29
C SER A 813 -39.61 20.09 57.68
N PRO A 814 -38.80 21.04 58.18
CA PRO A 814 -38.27 21.00 59.54
C PRO A 814 -39.33 21.49 60.54
N LEU A 815 -39.55 20.70 61.59
CA LEU A 815 -40.32 21.05 62.78
C LEU A 815 -39.69 22.25 63.49
N THR A 816 -40.35 23.41 63.41
CA THR A 816 -40.17 24.52 64.34
C THR A 816 -40.92 24.20 65.64
N SER A 817 -40.17 24.07 66.74
CA SER A 817 -40.74 24.16 68.08
C SER A 817 -41.03 25.63 68.39
N GLN A 818 -42.29 25.93 68.69
CA GLN A 818 -42.66 27.19 69.33
C GLN A 818 -43.62 26.85 70.47
N GLY A 819 -43.11 26.97 71.70
CA GLY A 819 -43.88 26.88 72.91
C GLY A 819 -44.32 28.27 73.39
N ARG A 820 -45.61 28.41 73.69
CA ARG A 820 -46.24 29.30 74.70
C ARG A 820 -47.77 29.12 74.56
N ARG A 821 -48.52 28.63 75.57
CA ARG A 821 -49.14 29.42 76.66
C ARG A 821 -49.64 30.76 76.12
N ASP A 822 -50.94 31.02 75.94
CA ASP A 822 -52.12 30.63 76.72
C ASP A 822 -53.30 30.19 75.85
#